data_AF-A0A371Q2N0-F1
#
_entry.id   AF-A0A371Q2N0-F1
#
_cell.length_a   1.000
_cell.length_b   1.000
_cell.length_c   1.000
_cell.angle_alpha   90.00
_cell.angle_beta   90.00
_cell.angle_gamma   90.00
#
_symmetry.space_group_name_H-M   'P 1'
#
loop_
_entity.id
_entity.type
_entity.pdbx_description
1 polymer ?
#
loop_
_entity_poly.entity_id
_entity_poly.type
_entity_poly.pdbx_seq_one_letter_code
_entity_poly.pdbx_strand_id
1 'polypeptide(L)'
;MLLFFVLGFGVQPASAHVSPHHAELVVSTKENVTSGRLIVHRDVVSPDKAGAWASRLLTASCPATGSGVAGDSGGVPGGVVVELAWSCHVDKLDLTSMLTEGGLTQAVVEFDGNTVDATAAAPVVDARGAHEGPASTAFPWRTAGLGAALAVVALLALRWALRRRSQYRPNPHPHPRQSQPSVRSTRRRRKQLIAAGAAVVAGLMPYATAGTSFAADETAAAAANSDPVSVQGTVFKDVNRNGVRDGGEAPLPGVDVTDGAVWTTTGADGSYTLRMDPSRRETDLVSVVSPNGYTPALRKDYIPQFFHTVPDGDGPHTGIDFALVPDRNAANPTEKWVMDSDVEVSNTSDEAARRTLPQWTGQVEAMSEVDGATMAIATGDLTVTDYAQEPRRQAGYDILRKGLTDGKLGMPFYPTVGNHDVGGTATSQGYGGSMEYYRRNLGPEWYSFDRNGRHIVVLEDNYDASGLKPQLEWLREDLRRHAAGKQVLLFAHRSLFTQWGPGAGMQPTIDELAKYDVRMFAAGHNQQAEYRRGAFDRSVEINNQGTYGIDGSHPDYKILSFKDITDNPRTRRNEDTGYVRGTHRQFDVDDDAALVSPAPGSVHAAGAAIPVELYAEDDGRTPATATLTIRDSQGRTVRRESGLKFGARNDRTGKENCYTPPGGKPEPCPDARISWTRVSDRIGGLRPGTYTAQMTAVDTKGTAWPTLKNPFKVVPDKELTKPKSGQDWTRQGRDEAGRGASADNPGSALDLRWAASTGEQFNLDGSVIADGRVIVSSRAFDSPYSMMLAYDLTSGREIWRTYLDGDAESAPTLHHGKVYLTTAVGRIYALDAGDGHVVWQTIENEERHGDTVRRYGRAGGPVSVFDVNGTDRTVAVYQDWNKIQCRDAKSGDLLGGFDAATNWGQFHSTAVRRPGSNTAYLHTDSSNTLVAMDLASCSQLWVQNTDGGIDSHSSPALTDPAEGDPQLVTMTQSGARGHDLKTGAVLWHSAVGGDSTCEPGRAPLTSPAIWGNVAYIASRDGVIRAYDTTAAEPGKPLWETPVGHLPGESPLDDKWRVAMGCTSAGKGSPAMHAVVTKDRLYAGTWDGRLIVLDRATGKRLAEYNLGGGVASALSLSGDWVFALTDDGTIHALAARR
;
A
#
# COMPACT_ATOMS: atom_id res chain seq x y z
N MET A 1 9.53 -29.32 46.97
CA MET A 1 8.52 -28.42 46.37
C MET A 1 8.11 -27.22 47.24
N LEU A 2 8.90 -26.84 48.27
CA LEU A 2 8.64 -25.62 49.08
C LEU A 2 9.93 -24.81 49.34
N LEU A 3 10.96 -25.06 48.53
CA LEU A 3 12.23 -24.32 48.49
C LEU A 3 12.31 -23.37 47.29
N PHE A 4 11.26 -23.32 46.45
CA PHE A 4 11.21 -22.55 45.20
C PHE A 4 10.44 -21.22 45.33
N PHE A 5 9.93 -20.87 46.53
CA PHE A 5 9.05 -19.70 46.71
C PHE A 5 9.63 -18.57 47.59
N VAL A 6 10.92 -18.65 47.99
CA VAL A 6 11.56 -17.64 48.87
C VAL A 6 12.72 -16.90 48.19
N LEU A 7 13.11 -17.27 46.98
CA LEU A 7 13.79 -16.34 46.09
C LEU A 7 12.68 -15.54 45.41
N GLY A 8 12.46 -14.32 45.90
CA GLY A 8 11.61 -13.38 45.19
C GLY A 8 12.07 -13.32 43.73
N PHE A 9 11.11 -13.41 42.82
CA PHE A 9 11.22 -12.75 41.53
C PHE A 9 11.51 -11.28 41.82
N GLY A 10 12.79 -10.95 41.95
CA GLY A 10 13.26 -9.63 41.61
C GLY A 10 12.99 -9.52 40.13
N VAL A 11 11.92 -8.81 39.76
CA VAL A 11 11.85 -8.21 38.44
C VAL A 11 13.11 -7.35 38.38
N GLN A 12 14.12 -7.80 37.64
CA GLN A 12 15.22 -6.91 37.31
C GLN A 12 14.60 -5.77 36.48
N PRO A 13 14.78 -4.50 36.87
CA PRO A 13 14.49 -3.42 35.94
C PRO A 13 15.38 -3.59 34.71
N ALA A 14 14.89 -3.19 33.55
CA ALA A 14 15.66 -3.21 32.31
C ALA A 14 17.00 -2.49 32.52
N SER A 15 18.11 -3.12 32.12
CA SER A 15 19.44 -2.55 32.22
C SER A 15 20.12 -2.61 30.85
N ALA A 16 20.32 -1.46 30.21
CA ALA A 16 21.16 -1.33 29.03
C ALA A 16 22.59 -1.04 29.50
N HIS A 17 23.59 -1.79 29.02
CA HIS A 17 25.02 -1.50 29.23
C HIS A 17 25.73 -1.35 27.89
N VAL A 18 26.56 -0.33 27.72
CA VAL A 18 27.42 -0.13 26.54
C VAL A 18 28.86 -0.09 27.04
N SER A 19 29.69 -1.03 26.58
CA SER A 19 31.09 -1.13 26.99
C SER A 19 32.03 -0.79 25.82
N PRO A 20 33.12 -0.02 26.03
CA PRO A 20 34.12 0.25 24.99
C PRO A 20 34.85 -1.00 24.46
N HIS A 21 34.73 -2.14 25.14
CA HIS A 21 35.44 -3.39 24.83
C HIS A 21 34.52 -4.52 24.36
N HIS A 22 33.19 -4.33 24.45
CA HIS A 22 32.15 -5.27 24.04
C HIS A 22 30.94 -4.44 23.63
N ALA A 23 30.67 -4.37 22.34
CA ALA A 23 29.56 -3.60 21.81
C ALA A 23 28.26 -4.42 21.88
N GLU A 24 27.85 -4.81 23.07
CA GLU A 24 26.62 -5.56 23.28
C GLU A 24 25.66 -4.72 24.11
N LEU A 25 24.45 -4.47 23.62
CA LEU A 25 23.36 -3.89 24.38
C LEU A 25 22.49 -5.03 24.92
N VAL A 26 22.52 -5.27 26.23
CA VAL A 26 21.69 -6.29 26.90
C VAL A 26 20.26 -5.79 27.01
N VAL A 27 19.30 -6.58 26.52
CA VAL A 27 17.87 -6.26 26.50
C VAL A 27 17.15 -7.11 27.56
N SER A 28 16.08 -6.56 28.15
CA SER A 28 15.30 -7.11 29.27
C SER A 28 15.04 -8.64 29.25
N THR A 29 15.04 -9.28 30.43
CA THR A 29 14.78 -10.73 30.63
C THR A 29 13.30 -11.13 30.61
N LYS A 30 12.38 -10.24 30.18
CA LYS A 30 10.95 -10.56 30.07
C LYS A 30 10.62 -11.19 28.70
N GLU A 31 9.73 -12.17 28.70
CA GLU A 31 9.34 -12.91 27.48
C GLU A 31 8.56 -12.07 26.43
N ASN A 32 8.19 -10.81 26.72
CA ASN A 32 7.26 -10.00 25.91
C ASN A 32 7.79 -8.59 25.52
N VAL A 33 9.08 -8.42 25.25
CA VAL A 33 9.61 -7.11 24.78
C VAL A 33 9.30 -6.94 23.28
N THR A 34 8.76 -5.78 22.87
CA THR A 34 8.19 -5.58 21.52
C THR A 34 8.87 -4.53 20.63
N SER A 35 9.70 -3.62 21.18
CA SER A 35 10.42 -2.60 20.40
C SER A 35 11.60 -1.95 21.15
N GLY A 36 12.41 -1.16 20.43
CA GLY A 36 13.49 -0.31 20.92
C GLY A 36 13.81 0.80 19.89
N ARG A 37 14.56 1.83 20.28
CA ARG A 37 14.96 2.95 19.40
C ARG A 37 16.48 3.09 19.40
N LEU A 38 17.04 3.61 18.32
CA LEU A 38 18.46 3.91 18.15
C LEU A 38 18.55 5.27 17.44
N ILE A 39 19.53 6.10 17.79
CA ILE A 39 19.81 7.35 17.06
C ILE A 39 21.23 7.25 16.52
N VAL A 40 21.39 7.41 15.21
CA VAL A 40 22.70 7.29 14.56
C VAL A 40 22.96 8.48 13.67
N HIS A 41 24.21 8.83 13.44
CA HIS A 41 24.52 9.92 12.51
C HIS A 41 24.16 9.51 11.07
N ARG A 42 23.70 10.43 10.21
CA ARG A 42 23.34 10.09 8.81
C ARG A 42 24.51 9.51 8.01
N ASP A 43 25.74 9.82 8.43
CA ASP A 43 26.96 9.31 7.79
C ASP A 43 27.18 7.81 8.07
N VAL A 44 26.44 7.24 9.04
CA VAL A 44 26.41 5.80 9.36
C VAL A 44 25.33 5.09 8.56
N VAL A 45 24.11 5.62 8.58
CA VAL A 45 22.98 5.08 7.81
C VAL A 45 22.00 6.20 7.51
N SER A 46 21.48 6.23 6.28
CA SER A 46 20.43 7.17 5.86
C SER A 46 19.04 6.65 6.26
N PRO A 47 18.00 7.51 6.39
CA PRO A 47 16.66 7.09 6.81
C PRO A 47 16.10 5.94 5.96
N ASP A 48 16.34 5.97 4.65
CA ASP A 48 15.95 4.93 3.68
C ASP A 48 16.67 3.59 3.88
N LYS A 49 17.85 3.58 4.51
CA LYS A 49 18.66 2.38 4.76
C LYS A 49 18.60 1.89 6.21
N ALA A 50 18.00 2.68 7.09
CA ALA A 50 17.95 2.45 8.53
C ALA A 50 17.32 1.11 8.90
N GLY A 51 16.16 0.78 8.32
CA GLY A 51 15.50 -0.50 8.56
C GLY A 51 16.34 -1.71 8.14
N ALA A 52 17.05 -1.56 7.02
CA ALA A 52 17.92 -2.61 6.51
C ALA A 52 19.12 -2.87 7.41
N TRP A 53 19.76 -1.78 7.82
CA TRP A 53 20.89 -1.77 8.73
C TRP A 53 20.50 -2.29 10.13
N ALA A 54 19.34 -1.87 10.65
CA ALA A 54 18.74 -2.31 11.91
C ALA A 54 18.59 -3.83 12.01
N SER A 55 18.06 -4.45 10.96
CA SER A 55 17.85 -5.90 10.91
C SER A 55 19.15 -6.72 11.07
N ARG A 56 20.31 -6.12 10.76
CA ARG A 56 21.63 -6.75 10.86
C ARG A 56 22.27 -6.65 12.26
N LEU A 57 21.71 -5.84 13.15
CA LEU A 57 22.20 -5.65 14.53
C LEU A 57 21.69 -6.71 15.51
N LEU A 58 20.68 -7.49 15.11
CA LEU A 58 20.07 -8.52 15.94
C LEU A 58 20.83 -9.84 15.78
N THR A 59 21.22 -10.44 16.89
CA THR A 59 22.00 -11.70 16.93
C THR A 59 21.17 -12.97 16.78
N ALA A 60 19.84 -12.86 16.57
CA ALA A 60 18.90 -13.98 16.58
C ALA A 60 17.92 -13.97 15.38
N SER A 61 17.39 -15.16 15.08
CA SER A 61 16.47 -15.52 13.97
C SER A 61 15.07 -14.88 14.06
N CYS A 62 14.96 -13.64 14.53
CA CYS A 62 13.68 -13.00 14.79
C CYS A 62 13.28 -12.04 13.67
N PRO A 63 11.99 -12.00 13.27
CA PRO A 63 11.47 -10.95 12.42
C PRO A 63 11.57 -9.63 13.18
N ALA A 64 12.33 -8.69 12.62
CA ALA A 64 12.39 -7.33 13.12
C ALA A 64 12.12 -6.35 11.99
N THR A 65 11.33 -5.32 12.29
CA THR A 65 11.10 -4.18 11.41
C THR A 65 11.87 -3.00 11.95
N GLY A 66 12.50 -2.23 11.08
CA GLY A 66 13.00 -0.93 11.46
C GLY A 66 12.61 0.13 10.46
N SER A 67 12.25 1.30 10.97
CA SER A 67 12.00 2.51 10.19
C SER A 67 13.10 3.51 10.48
N GLY A 68 13.54 4.21 9.44
CA GLY A 68 14.42 5.36 9.59
C GLY A 68 13.63 6.63 9.40
N VAL A 69 13.66 7.51 10.40
CA VAL A 69 13.16 8.88 10.25
C VAL A 69 14.35 9.80 10.34
N ALA A 70 14.43 10.81 9.47
CA ALA A 70 15.41 11.88 9.66
C ALA A 70 15.19 12.48 11.06
N GLY A 71 16.25 12.54 11.86
CA GLY A 71 16.15 13.00 13.23
C GLY A 71 15.88 14.50 13.28
N ASP A 72 14.62 14.86 13.44
CA ASP A 72 14.23 16.19 13.90
C ASP A 72 14.36 16.22 15.42
N SER A 73 15.30 17.04 15.88
CA SER A 73 15.38 17.56 17.26
C SER A 73 15.64 16.58 18.41
N GLY A 74 15.65 15.27 18.21
CA GLY A 74 15.87 14.26 19.26
C GLY A 74 17.30 14.11 19.81
N GLY A 75 18.17 15.12 19.65
CA GLY A 75 19.51 15.15 20.25
C GLY A 75 20.70 15.26 19.28
N VAL A 76 20.51 15.03 17.97
CA VAL A 76 21.61 15.14 16.97
C VAL A 76 21.10 15.72 15.64
N PRO A 77 21.33 17.01 15.35
CA PRO A 77 21.06 17.59 14.04
C PRO A 77 21.78 16.82 12.93
N GLY A 78 21.04 16.29 11.95
CA GLY A 78 21.61 15.44 10.90
C GLY A 78 21.81 13.97 11.29
N GLY A 79 21.16 13.50 12.36
CA GLY A 79 21.02 12.09 12.70
C GLY A 79 19.83 11.41 12.01
N VAL A 80 19.75 10.09 12.17
CA VAL A 80 18.67 9.20 11.73
C VAL A 80 18.19 8.46 12.95
N VAL A 81 16.90 8.57 13.22
CA VAL A 81 16.21 7.77 14.23
C VAL A 81 15.91 6.43 13.58
N VAL A 82 16.47 5.36 14.15
CA VAL A 82 16.25 3.99 13.74
C VAL A 82 15.40 3.32 14.81
N GLU A 83 14.14 3.07 14.50
CA GLU A 83 13.25 2.33 15.38
C GLU A 83 13.41 0.83 15.09
N LEU A 84 13.30 0.00 16.12
CA LEU A 84 13.40 -1.45 16.07
C LEU A 84 12.12 -2.01 16.69
N ALA A 85 11.39 -2.88 15.99
CA ALA A 85 10.34 -3.69 16.59
C ALA A 85 10.67 -5.16 16.35
N TRP A 86 10.46 -6.02 17.35
CA TRP A 86 10.70 -7.46 17.25
C TRP A 86 9.60 -8.24 17.95
N SER A 87 9.27 -9.43 17.41
CA SER A 87 8.17 -10.28 17.90
C SER A 87 8.63 -11.43 18.82
N CYS A 88 9.88 -11.38 19.30
CA CYS A 88 10.50 -12.46 20.05
C CYS A 88 11.30 -11.95 21.26
N HIS A 89 11.76 -12.87 22.10
CA HIS A 89 12.72 -12.53 23.14
C HIS A 89 14.10 -12.20 22.54
N VAL A 90 14.62 -11.01 22.84
CA VAL A 90 15.97 -10.58 22.43
C VAL A 90 16.82 -10.48 23.68
N ASP A 91 17.83 -11.36 23.80
CA ASP A 91 18.77 -11.34 24.93
C ASP A 91 19.77 -10.17 24.79
N LYS A 92 20.22 -9.90 23.55
CA LYS A 92 21.30 -8.94 23.24
C LYS A 92 21.20 -8.38 21.82
N LEU A 93 21.58 -7.12 21.66
CA LEU A 93 21.85 -6.44 20.39
C LEU A 93 23.37 -6.30 20.20
N ASP A 94 23.90 -6.74 19.06
CA ASP A 94 25.33 -6.59 18.72
C ASP A 94 25.53 -5.28 17.95
N LEU A 95 26.18 -4.33 18.61
CA LEU A 95 26.51 -2.99 18.11
C LEU A 95 27.98 -2.91 17.65
N THR A 96 28.68 -4.03 17.46
CA THR A 96 30.13 -4.06 17.19
C THR A 96 30.49 -3.34 15.91
N SER A 97 29.69 -3.54 14.85
CA SER A 97 29.82 -2.81 13.58
C SER A 97 29.78 -1.29 13.79
N MET A 98 28.94 -0.81 14.71
CA MET A 98 28.68 0.61 14.99
C MET A 98 29.85 1.30 15.69
N LEU A 99 30.63 0.56 16.50
CA LEU A 99 31.84 1.07 17.14
C LEU A 99 33.06 1.03 16.20
N THR A 100 33.15 0.05 15.29
CA THR A 100 34.26 -0.06 14.34
C THR A 100 34.17 0.91 13.16
N GLU A 101 32.96 1.29 12.73
CA GLU A 101 32.75 2.23 11.61
C GLU A 101 32.66 3.70 12.05
N GLY A 102 32.58 3.97 13.37
CA GLY A 102 32.89 5.27 13.96
C GLY A 102 31.83 6.37 13.82
N GLY A 103 30.59 6.14 14.30
CA GLY A 103 29.55 7.19 14.23
C GLY A 103 28.34 7.08 15.17
N LEU A 104 28.40 6.29 16.24
CA LEU A 104 27.33 6.28 17.25
C LEU A 104 27.44 7.52 18.14
N THR A 105 26.50 8.46 18.00
CA THR A 105 26.42 9.68 18.82
C THR A 105 25.56 9.47 20.08
N GLN A 106 24.48 8.68 19.98
CA GLN A 106 23.55 8.44 21.09
C GLN A 106 22.69 7.17 20.86
N ALA A 107 22.65 6.23 21.81
CA ALA A 107 21.72 5.10 21.79
C ALA A 107 20.61 5.33 22.83
N VAL A 108 19.37 5.55 22.37
CA VAL A 108 18.21 5.79 23.23
C VAL A 108 17.31 4.58 23.20
N VAL A 109 17.39 3.71 24.21
CA VAL A 109 16.66 2.45 24.22
C VAL A 109 15.42 2.59 25.10
N GLU A 110 14.23 2.42 24.52
CA GLU A 110 12.96 2.50 25.25
C GLU A 110 12.37 1.12 25.52
N PHE A 111 12.11 0.82 26.80
CA PHE A 111 11.51 -0.45 27.24
C PHE A 111 10.32 -0.21 28.15
N ASP A 112 9.14 -0.73 27.80
CA ASP A 112 7.93 -0.63 28.62
C ASP A 112 7.61 0.83 29.04
N GLY A 113 7.92 1.82 28.17
CA GLY A 113 7.78 3.25 28.46
C GLY A 113 8.88 3.88 29.32
N ASN A 114 10.02 3.20 29.50
CA ASN A 114 11.21 3.74 30.17
C ASN A 114 12.36 3.95 29.17
N THR A 115 12.86 5.17 29.09
CA THR A 115 13.97 5.55 28.22
C THR A 115 15.32 5.36 28.94
N VAL A 116 16.25 4.65 28.32
CA VAL A 116 17.66 4.58 28.77
C VAL A 116 18.54 5.22 27.71
N ASP A 117 19.16 6.35 28.07
CA ASP A 117 20.06 7.10 27.20
C ASP A 117 21.52 6.68 27.42
N ALA A 118 22.19 6.21 26.37
CA ALA A 118 23.60 5.88 26.36
C ALA A 118 24.32 6.68 25.27
N THR A 119 25.03 7.74 25.64
CA THR A 119 25.88 8.52 24.73
C THR A 119 27.33 8.03 24.78
N ALA A 120 28.12 8.30 23.72
CA ALA A 120 29.56 8.01 23.71
C ALA A 120 30.35 8.74 24.82
N ALA A 121 29.75 9.75 25.46
CA ALA A 121 30.33 10.49 26.57
C ALA A 121 29.97 9.93 27.97
N ALA A 122 29.01 9.00 28.07
CA ALA A 122 28.54 8.43 29.34
C ALA A 122 28.23 6.91 29.19
N PRO A 123 29.20 6.03 29.45
CA PRO A 123 29.01 4.58 29.35
C PRO A 123 28.30 4.06 30.62
N VAL A 124 26.96 4.13 30.61
CA VAL A 124 25.98 3.42 31.48
C VAL A 124 26.15 3.45 33.01
N VAL A 125 25.04 3.77 33.67
CA VAL A 125 24.79 3.74 35.12
C VAL A 125 24.59 2.31 35.64
N ASP A 126 25.30 1.92 36.70
CA ASP A 126 24.95 0.74 37.51
C ASP A 126 24.10 1.13 38.74
N ALA A 127 23.51 0.14 39.43
CA ALA A 127 22.58 0.30 40.55
C ALA A 127 23.09 1.12 41.76
N ARG A 128 24.33 1.64 41.76
CA ARG A 128 24.95 2.42 42.85
C ARG A 128 25.85 3.58 42.39
N GLY A 129 25.63 4.15 41.20
CA GLY A 129 26.39 5.25 40.59
C GLY A 129 27.39 6.01 41.48
N ALA A 130 28.66 6.07 41.05
CA ALA A 130 29.62 7.02 41.58
C ALA A 130 30.21 7.88 40.45
N HIS A 131 29.68 9.10 40.32
CA HIS A 131 30.55 10.28 40.30
C HIS A 131 30.83 10.64 41.77
N GLU A 132 32.08 10.74 42.20
CA GLU A 132 32.40 11.22 43.56
C GLU A 132 32.10 12.73 43.68
N GLY A 133 31.33 13.10 44.72
CA GLY A 133 31.25 14.45 45.29
C GLY A 133 31.57 14.41 46.80
N PRO A 134 31.92 15.55 47.45
CA PRO A 134 32.64 15.57 48.72
C PRO A 134 31.82 15.10 49.94
N ALA A 135 32.55 14.57 50.93
CA ALA A 135 32.12 13.82 52.10
C ALA A 135 31.01 14.42 52.99
N SER A 136 30.14 13.56 53.54
CA SER A 136 29.94 13.40 55.01
C SER A 136 28.94 12.30 55.44
N THR A 137 29.37 11.56 56.48
CA THR A 137 28.62 10.82 57.52
C THR A 137 27.79 9.55 57.19
N ALA A 138 28.19 8.46 57.84
CA ALA A 138 27.67 7.09 57.76
C ALA A 138 26.51 6.80 58.73
N PHE A 139 25.61 5.85 58.39
CA PHE A 139 24.74 5.07 59.32
C PHE A 139 24.39 3.68 58.66
N PRO A 140 23.93 2.61 59.39
CA PRO A 140 24.61 1.31 59.47
C PRO A 140 23.72 0.09 59.13
N TRP A 141 24.18 -0.78 58.23
CA TRP A 141 23.42 -1.95 57.76
C TRP A 141 23.48 -3.21 58.65
N ARG A 142 24.07 -3.14 59.86
CA ARG A 142 24.31 -4.36 60.68
C ARG A 142 23.12 -4.84 61.52
N THR A 143 22.02 -4.10 61.64
CA THR A 143 20.90 -4.48 62.53
C THR A 143 19.73 -5.18 61.81
N ALA A 144 19.56 -5.03 60.50
CA ALA A 144 18.47 -5.67 59.76
C ALA A 144 18.73 -7.17 59.48
N GLY A 145 20.00 -7.57 59.30
CA GLY A 145 20.37 -8.95 58.96
C GLY A 145 20.11 -9.99 60.06
N LEU A 146 20.11 -9.58 61.33
CA LEU A 146 19.90 -10.52 62.45
C LEU A 146 18.42 -10.89 62.68
N GLY A 147 17.48 -10.02 62.27
CA GLY A 147 16.05 -10.24 62.50
C GLY A 147 15.45 -11.36 61.63
N ALA A 148 15.90 -11.46 60.37
CA ALA A 148 15.38 -12.44 59.43
C ALA A 148 15.82 -13.88 59.74
N ALA A 149 17.03 -14.07 60.28
CA ALA A 149 17.57 -15.38 60.60
C ALA A 149 16.83 -16.07 61.76
N LEU A 150 16.36 -15.30 62.76
CA LEU A 150 15.66 -15.84 63.93
C LEU A 150 14.22 -16.31 63.63
N ALA A 151 13.54 -15.66 62.68
CA ALA A 151 12.17 -16.03 62.29
C ALA A 151 12.11 -17.38 61.54
N VAL A 152 13.14 -17.68 60.73
CA VAL A 152 13.23 -18.93 59.96
C VAL A 152 13.46 -20.14 60.88
N VAL A 153 14.26 -19.98 61.94
CA VAL A 153 14.53 -21.05 62.92
C VAL A 153 13.27 -21.40 63.72
N ALA A 154 12.46 -20.41 64.09
CA ALA A 154 11.20 -20.64 64.84
C ALA A 154 10.14 -21.39 64.02
N LEU A 155 10.04 -21.10 62.71
CA LEU A 155 9.09 -21.78 61.81
C LEU A 155 9.47 -23.24 61.53
N LEU A 156 10.76 -23.56 61.47
CA LEU A 156 11.24 -24.93 61.28
C LEU A 156 11.00 -25.80 62.53
N ALA A 157 11.13 -25.24 63.73
CA ALA A 157 10.84 -25.93 64.98
C ALA A 157 9.35 -26.30 65.12
N LEU A 158 8.44 -25.41 64.70
CA LEU A 158 6.99 -25.64 64.76
C LEU A 158 6.53 -26.75 63.80
N ARG A 159 7.18 -26.83 62.63
CA ARG A 159 6.88 -27.84 61.60
C ARG A 159 7.35 -29.25 61.99
N TRP A 160 8.42 -29.34 62.77
CA TRP A 160 8.91 -30.62 63.31
C TRP A 160 7.98 -31.17 64.41
N ALA A 161 7.39 -30.29 65.23
CA ALA A 161 6.47 -30.69 66.30
C ALA A 161 5.13 -31.26 65.79
N LEU A 162 4.63 -30.79 64.65
CA LEU A 162 3.34 -31.19 64.09
C LEU A 162 3.37 -32.53 63.32
N ARG A 163 4.55 -33.03 62.92
CA ARG A 163 4.70 -34.26 62.12
C ARG A 163 4.68 -35.57 62.93
N ARG A 164 4.59 -35.53 64.26
CA ARG A 164 4.58 -36.75 65.12
C ARG A 164 3.20 -37.32 65.45
N ARG A 165 2.10 -36.78 64.91
CA ARG A 165 0.76 -37.33 65.17
C ARG A 165 0.01 -37.62 63.87
N SER A 166 0.09 -38.87 63.41
CA SER A 166 -1.01 -39.58 62.73
C SER A 166 -0.49 -40.84 62.01
N GLN A 167 -0.61 -42.00 62.66
CA GLN A 167 -0.70 -43.31 62.00
C GLN A 167 -2.17 -43.77 62.10
N TYR A 168 -2.85 -44.03 60.98
CA TYR A 168 -3.57 -45.29 60.68
C TYR A 168 -4.39 -45.22 59.36
N ARG A 169 -4.70 -46.41 58.84
CA ARG A 169 -5.08 -46.83 57.47
C ARG A 169 -6.49 -46.44 56.91
N PRO A 170 -6.75 -46.69 55.59
CA PRO A 170 -7.92 -46.20 54.82
C PRO A 170 -8.95 -47.30 54.43
N ASN A 171 -10.17 -46.92 54.01
CA ASN A 171 -10.86 -47.22 52.70
C ASN A 171 -12.37 -46.74 52.68
N PRO A 172 -13.16 -46.82 51.57
CA PRO A 172 -13.82 -45.63 51.00
C PRO A 172 -15.35 -45.76 50.68
N HIS A 173 -15.89 -44.77 49.95
CA HIS A 173 -17.18 -44.71 49.18
C HIS A 173 -18.41 -44.00 49.83
N PRO A 174 -19.44 -43.52 49.06
CA PRO A 174 -19.48 -42.12 48.59
C PRO A 174 -20.87 -41.41 48.67
N HIS A 175 -20.93 -40.12 48.27
CA HIS A 175 -22.10 -39.40 47.70
C HIS A 175 -23.29 -38.98 48.63
N PRO A 176 -24.21 -38.06 48.21
CA PRO A 176 -24.02 -36.60 48.09
C PRO A 176 -25.26 -35.79 48.59
N ARG A 177 -25.37 -34.50 48.20
CA ARG A 177 -26.56 -33.59 48.24
C ARG A 177 -26.80 -32.87 49.59
N GLN A 178 -27.36 -31.68 49.72
CA GLN A 178 -27.96 -30.67 48.84
C GLN A 178 -28.21 -29.38 49.67
N SER A 179 -28.52 -28.29 48.95
CA SER A 179 -29.42 -27.17 49.32
C SER A 179 -29.00 -26.08 50.32
N GLN A 180 -28.97 -24.86 49.75
CA GLN A 180 -29.18 -23.49 50.29
C GLN A 180 -30.47 -23.37 51.17
N PRO A 181 -30.99 -22.17 51.61
CA PRO A 181 -30.54 -20.75 51.51
C PRO A 181 -30.78 -19.85 52.76
N SER A 182 -30.29 -18.58 52.68
CA SER A 182 -30.88 -17.31 53.24
C SER A 182 -30.97 -17.14 54.78
N VAL A 183 -30.94 -15.97 55.45
CA VAL A 183 -30.87 -14.53 55.14
C VAL A 183 -30.61 -13.74 56.47
N ARG A 184 -29.92 -12.59 56.37
CA ARG A 184 -29.91 -11.35 57.20
C ARG A 184 -30.06 -11.38 58.75
N SER A 185 -29.06 -10.81 59.45
CA SER A 185 -29.05 -9.41 59.95
C SER A 185 -28.28 -9.19 61.28
N THR A 186 -27.37 -8.21 61.22
CA THR A 186 -26.99 -7.18 62.22
C THR A 186 -26.69 -7.50 63.69
N ARG A 187 -25.39 -7.33 64.01
CA ARG A 187 -24.79 -6.44 65.04
C ARG A 187 -25.40 -6.40 66.45
N ARG A 188 -24.68 -7.00 67.41
CA ARG A 188 -23.92 -6.35 68.51
C ARG A 188 -23.75 -7.34 69.66
N ARG A 189 -22.51 -7.75 69.94
CA ARG A 189 -21.81 -7.45 71.20
C ARG A 189 -20.40 -7.98 71.12
N ARG A 190 -19.49 -7.04 71.32
CA ARG A 190 -18.05 -7.15 71.38
C ARG A 190 -17.66 -7.69 72.75
N LYS A 191 -16.53 -8.41 72.80
CA LYS A 191 -15.62 -8.60 73.95
C LYS A 191 -16.16 -9.60 74.99
N GLN A 192 -15.44 -10.61 75.43
CA GLN A 192 -14.02 -10.68 75.81
C GLN A 192 -13.67 -12.16 75.95
N LEU A 193 -12.51 -12.57 75.42
CA LEU A 193 -11.57 -13.58 75.94
C LEU A 193 -10.79 -14.22 74.79
N ILE A 194 -9.87 -13.46 74.18
CA ILE A 194 -8.52 -13.98 73.87
C ILE A 194 -7.56 -12.81 74.06
N ALA A 195 -6.96 -12.75 75.25
CA ALA A 195 -5.87 -11.88 75.61
C ALA A 195 -4.74 -12.76 76.16
N ALA A 196 -3.87 -13.23 75.27
CA ALA A 196 -2.53 -13.76 75.58
C ALA A 196 -1.62 -13.77 74.33
N GLY A 197 -1.88 -12.88 73.36
CA GLY A 197 -1.15 -12.84 72.08
C GLY A 197 -1.01 -11.42 71.52
N ALA A 198 -0.90 -10.42 72.40
CA ALA A 198 -0.73 -9.03 72.04
C ALA A 198 0.39 -8.41 72.90
N ALA A 199 1.64 -8.61 72.48
CA ALA A 199 2.77 -7.86 72.99
C ALA A 199 3.90 -7.62 71.95
N VAL A 200 3.71 -7.94 70.66
CA VAL A 200 4.78 -7.75 69.65
C VAL A 200 4.32 -6.99 68.39
N VAL A 201 3.05 -6.61 68.24
CA VAL A 201 2.56 -5.86 67.05
C VAL A 201 2.08 -4.44 67.40
N ALA A 202 2.54 -3.88 68.52
CA ALA A 202 2.19 -2.51 68.94
C ALA A 202 3.37 -1.53 68.82
N GLY A 203 4.05 -1.54 67.66
CA GLY A 203 5.17 -0.64 67.39
C GLY A 203 5.06 0.22 66.13
N LEU A 204 4.13 -0.05 65.22
CA LEU A 204 4.16 0.59 63.88
C LEU A 204 2.77 0.89 63.30
N MET A 205 1.88 1.52 64.10
CA MET A 205 0.82 2.36 63.53
C MET A 205 0.56 3.54 64.47
N PRO A 206 1.19 4.67 64.17
CA PRO A 206 0.38 5.84 63.83
C PRO A 206 1.04 6.66 62.72
N TYR A 207 0.61 6.49 61.46
CA TYR A 207 0.52 7.54 60.42
C TYR A 207 -0.34 7.00 59.26
N ALA A 208 -1.55 6.55 59.60
CA ALA A 208 -2.68 6.60 58.68
C ALA A 208 -3.52 7.78 59.19
N THR A 209 -3.76 8.78 58.34
CA THR A 209 -4.32 10.13 58.60
C THR A 209 -3.31 11.24 58.94
N ALA A 210 -2.38 11.47 58.03
CA ALA A 210 -1.87 12.75 57.51
C ALA A 210 -1.06 12.33 56.26
N GLY A 211 -1.44 12.63 55.03
CA GLY A 211 -1.81 13.96 54.57
C GLY A 211 -0.56 14.83 54.38
N THR A 212 0.58 14.27 53.99
CA THR A 212 1.77 15.02 53.53
C THR A 212 2.47 14.23 52.42
N SER A 213 2.23 14.70 51.20
CA SER A 213 3.09 14.72 50.01
C SER A 213 4.56 14.30 50.22
N PHE A 214 4.99 13.30 49.44
CA PHE A 214 6.39 13.12 49.02
C PHE A 214 6.34 13.12 47.48
N ALA A 215 6.50 14.29 46.85
CA ALA A 215 7.77 14.87 46.42
C ALA A 215 8.35 14.06 45.24
N ALA A 216 7.91 14.46 44.05
CA ALA A 216 8.62 14.28 42.79
C ALA A 216 10.05 14.82 42.95
N ASP A 217 11.05 14.10 42.44
CA ASP A 217 12.39 14.65 42.33
C ASP A 217 12.55 15.26 40.94
N GLU A 218 12.83 16.56 40.97
CA GLU A 218 13.00 17.50 39.89
C GLU A 218 14.25 17.12 39.09
N THR A 219 14.10 16.61 37.87
CA THR A 219 14.53 17.31 36.66
C THR A 219 13.64 16.96 35.46
N ALA A 220 12.33 16.84 35.71
CA ALA A 220 11.37 17.39 34.75
C ALA A 220 11.55 18.91 34.80
N ALA A 221 12.29 19.47 33.85
CA ALA A 221 12.35 20.91 33.69
C ALA A 221 10.96 21.40 33.23
N ALA A 222 10.15 21.79 34.23
CA ALA A 222 8.89 22.51 34.15
C ALA A 222 7.72 21.85 33.39
N ALA A 223 7.26 20.70 33.85
CA ALA A 223 5.83 20.38 33.71
C ALA A 223 5.08 21.19 34.79
N ALA A 224 4.57 22.36 34.42
CA ALA A 224 3.62 23.09 35.25
C ALA A 224 2.44 22.16 35.55
N ASN A 225 2.06 22.00 36.82
CA ASN A 225 0.70 21.64 37.19
C ASN A 225 -0.21 22.76 36.65
N SER A 226 -0.63 22.69 35.39
CA SER A 226 -1.76 23.48 34.91
C SER A 226 -3.02 22.83 35.46
N ASP A 227 -3.79 23.58 36.25
CA ASP A 227 -5.12 23.15 36.64
C ASP A 227 -5.93 22.78 35.38
N PRO A 228 -6.73 21.68 35.39
CA PRO A 228 -7.55 21.33 34.25
C PRO A 228 -8.43 22.50 33.83
N VAL A 229 -8.25 22.96 32.61
CA VAL A 229 -8.95 24.11 32.05
C VAL A 229 -10.34 23.68 31.59
N SER A 230 -11.33 24.51 31.89
CA SER A 230 -12.71 24.28 31.47
C SER A 230 -12.93 24.90 30.09
N VAL A 231 -13.33 24.10 29.11
CA VAL A 231 -13.79 24.53 27.79
C VAL A 231 -15.30 24.33 27.69
N GLN A 232 -16.02 25.36 27.23
CA GLN A 232 -17.47 25.40 27.19
C GLN A 232 -17.96 25.91 25.83
N GLY A 233 -19.04 25.31 25.35
CA GLY A 233 -19.67 25.67 24.10
C GLY A 233 -21.02 25.02 23.93
N THR A 234 -21.60 25.21 22.74
CA THR A 234 -22.88 24.65 22.33
C THR A 234 -22.71 23.93 21.01
N VAL A 235 -23.29 22.73 20.88
CA VAL A 235 -23.50 22.10 19.58
C VAL A 235 -24.93 22.43 19.11
N PHE A 236 -25.06 22.92 17.89
CA PHE A 236 -26.34 23.37 17.36
C PHE A 236 -26.52 22.98 15.89
N LYS A 237 -27.77 22.96 15.46
CA LYS A 237 -28.19 22.66 14.09
C LYS A 237 -28.08 23.94 13.26
N ASP A 238 -27.04 24.02 12.45
CA ASP A 238 -26.78 25.13 11.55
C ASP A 238 -27.55 24.92 10.23
N VAL A 239 -28.67 25.61 10.07
CA VAL A 239 -29.55 25.42 8.90
C VAL A 239 -29.11 26.30 7.74
N ASN A 240 -28.49 27.45 8.02
CA ASN A 240 -28.08 28.43 7.01
C ASN A 240 -26.63 28.23 6.53
N ARG A 241 -25.89 27.32 7.16
CA ARG A 241 -24.54 26.87 6.82
C ARG A 241 -23.47 27.95 6.99
N ASN A 242 -23.68 28.92 7.87
CA ASN A 242 -22.74 30.01 8.09
C ASN A 242 -21.71 29.72 9.19
N GLY A 243 -21.86 28.60 9.93
CA GLY A 243 -20.98 28.23 11.03
C GLY A 243 -21.16 29.05 12.31
N VAL A 244 -22.17 29.92 12.38
CA VAL A 244 -22.42 30.86 13.48
C VAL A 244 -23.78 30.57 14.08
N ARG A 245 -23.85 30.50 15.41
CA ARG A 245 -25.11 30.25 16.11
C ARG A 245 -26.05 31.44 15.99
N ASP A 246 -27.08 31.29 15.19
CA ASP A 246 -28.09 32.32 14.96
C ASP A 246 -29.35 32.14 15.81
N GLY A 247 -30.12 33.24 15.93
CA GLY A 247 -31.44 33.20 16.56
C GLY A 247 -32.39 32.29 15.80
N GLY A 248 -32.83 31.20 16.44
CA GLY A 248 -33.76 30.22 15.86
C GLY A 248 -33.12 28.87 15.50
N GLU A 249 -31.80 28.76 15.61
CA GLU A 249 -31.10 27.49 15.42
C GLU A 249 -31.23 26.59 16.64
N ALA A 250 -31.67 25.36 16.39
CA ALA A 250 -32.00 24.42 17.45
C ALA A 250 -30.72 23.86 18.08
N PRO A 251 -30.66 23.72 19.41
CA PRO A 251 -29.57 23.01 20.05
C PRO A 251 -29.59 21.52 19.68
N LEU A 252 -28.41 20.88 19.69
CA LEU A 252 -28.27 19.44 19.44
C LEU A 252 -27.83 18.71 20.72
N PRO A 253 -28.76 18.03 21.41
CA PRO A 253 -28.45 17.25 22.61
C PRO A 253 -27.88 15.87 22.25
N GLY A 254 -27.11 15.27 23.16
CA GLY A 254 -26.60 13.90 23.00
C GLY A 254 -25.45 13.78 22.00
N VAL A 255 -24.79 14.88 21.65
CA VAL A 255 -23.61 14.88 20.78
C VAL A 255 -22.36 14.84 21.64
N ASP A 256 -21.43 13.95 21.29
CA ASP A 256 -20.17 13.78 22.03
C ASP A 256 -19.10 14.77 21.55
N VAL A 257 -18.39 15.34 22.53
CA VAL A 257 -17.30 16.30 22.36
C VAL A 257 -16.09 15.80 23.15
N THR A 258 -14.90 15.85 22.54
CA THR A 258 -13.66 15.31 23.12
C THR A 258 -12.43 16.10 22.72
N ASP A 259 -11.42 16.11 23.57
CA ASP A 259 -10.06 16.56 23.26
C ASP A 259 -9.13 15.37 22.93
N GLY A 260 -9.68 14.17 22.73
CA GLY A 260 -8.91 12.93 22.52
C GLY A 260 -8.47 12.22 23.80
N ALA A 261 -8.63 12.81 24.99
CA ALA A 261 -8.35 12.14 26.28
C ALA A 261 -9.59 12.12 27.19
N VAL A 262 -10.40 13.16 27.15
CA VAL A 262 -11.60 13.37 27.95
C VAL A 262 -12.80 13.51 27.02
N TRP A 263 -13.95 13.01 27.48
CA TRP A 263 -15.21 13.04 26.75
C TRP A 263 -16.29 13.76 27.56
N THR A 264 -17.15 14.49 26.86
CA THR A 264 -18.39 15.05 27.41
C THR A 264 -19.50 14.90 26.37
N THR A 265 -20.75 14.98 26.81
CA THR A 265 -21.93 14.85 25.94
C THR A 265 -22.81 16.07 26.14
N THR A 266 -23.33 16.63 25.05
CA THR A 266 -24.16 17.84 25.13
C THR A 266 -25.47 17.59 25.89
N GLY A 267 -25.85 18.56 26.71
CA GLY A 267 -27.11 18.59 27.44
C GLY A 267 -28.32 18.85 26.53
N ALA A 268 -29.51 18.89 27.12
CA ALA A 268 -30.78 19.10 26.40
C ALA A 268 -30.83 20.42 25.61
N ASP A 269 -30.06 21.42 26.03
CA ASP A 269 -29.91 22.73 25.41
C ASP A 269 -28.67 22.82 24.50
N GLY A 270 -28.05 21.68 24.17
CA GLY A 270 -26.87 21.58 23.30
C GLY A 270 -25.57 22.04 23.97
N SER A 271 -25.61 22.51 25.22
CA SER A 271 -24.43 22.97 25.94
C SER A 271 -23.53 21.82 26.35
N TYR A 272 -22.22 22.04 26.39
CA TYR A 272 -21.26 21.11 26.95
C TYR A 272 -20.22 21.83 27.81
N THR A 273 -19.59 21.07 28.69
CA THR A 273 -18.41 21.49 29.44
C THR A 273 -17.42 20.34 29.45
N LEU A 274 -16.20 20.61 28.99
CA LEU A 274 -15.09 19.68 28.94
C LEU A 274 -13.98 20.20 29.86
N ARG A 275 -13.44 19.34 30.73
CA ARG A 275 -12.29 19.68 31.56
C ARG A 275 -11.08 18.96 30.99
N MET A 276 -10.17 19.72 30.40
CA MET A 276 -9.00 19.17 29.72
C MET A 276 -7.70 19.71 30.30
N ASP A 277 -6.63 18.98 30.06
CA ASP A 277 -5.27 19.38 30.37
C ASP A 277 -4.65 20.01 29.11
N PRO A 278 -4.46 21.35 29.07
CA PRO A 278 -3.91 22.05 27.91
C PRO A 278 -2.39 21.89 27.77
N SER A 279 -1.72 21.20 28.70
CA SER A 279 -0.27 20.99 28.66
C SER A 279 0.13 19.76 27.83
N ARG A 280 -0.84 18.97 27.36
CA ARG A 280 -0.59 17.73 26.60
C ARG A 280 0.04 18.03 25.24
N ARG A 281 -0.25 19.20 24.66
CA ARG A 281 0.15 19.60 23.31
C ARG A 281 0.40 21.11 23.25
N GLU A 282 1.19 21.55 22.27
CA GLU A 282 1.42 22.99 22.03
C GLU A 282 0.14 23.68 21.52
N THR A 283 -0.46 23.14 20.45
CA THR A 283 -1.83 23.49 20.06
C THR A 283 -2.80 22.43 20.58
N ASP A 284 -3.56 22.78 21.63
CA ASP A 284 -4.64 21.91 22.11
C ASP A 284 -5.96 22.15 21.40
N LEU A 285 -6.69 21.06 21.20
CA LEU A 285 -7.86 21.00 20.33
C LEU A 285 -9.05 20.37 21.07
N VAL A 286 -10.23 20.89 20.81
CA VAL A 286 -11.50 20.23 21.13
C VAL A 286 -12.20 19.86 19.83
N SER A 287 -12.79 18.68 19.77
CA SER A 287 -13.43 18.12 18.58
C SER A 287 -14.81 17.55 18.88
N VAL A 288 -15.68 17.51 17.87
CA VAL A 288 -17.04 16.96 17.95
C VAL A 288 -17.14 15.69 17.11
N VAL A 289 -17.80 14.66 17.66
CA VAL A 289 -18.17 13.47 16.88
C VAL A 289 -19.50 13.76 16.18
N SER A 290 -19.44 14.13 14.90
CA SER A 290 -20.65 14.46 14.12
C SER A 290 -21.57 13.24 14.04
N PRO A 291 -22.87 13.36 14.39
CA PRO A 291 -23.83 12.27 14.30
C PRO A 291 -24.33 12.04 12.86
N ASN A 292 -24.92 10.87 12.63
CA ASN A 292 -25.57 10.52 11.35
C ASN A 292 -26.53 11.62 10.84
N GLY A 293 -26.48 11.91 9.54
CA GLY A 293 -27.31 12.93 8.91
C GLY A 293 -26.80 14.37 9.07
N TYR A 294 -25.62 14.56 9.64
CA TYR A 294 -24.99 15.86 9.83
C TYR A 294 -23.55 15.86 9.32
N THR A 295 -23.16 16.98 8.73
CA THR A 295 -21.77 17.32 8.39
C THR A 295 -21.44 18.62 9.12
N PRO A 296 -20.28 18.75 9.80
CA PRO A 296 -19.87 20.01 10.40
C PRO A 296 -19.84 21.14 9.36
N ALA A 297 -20.11 22.37 9.77
CA ALA A 297 -19.99 23.52 8.88
C ALA A 297 -18.59 23.55 8.23
N LEU A 298 -18.53 23.86 6.94
CA LEU A 298 -17.26 23.81 6.22
C LEU A 298 -16.47 25.11 6.42
N ARG A 299 -15.16 24.96 6.62
CA ARG A 299 -14.21 26.06 6.45
C ARG A 299 -14.16 26.47 4.98
N LYS A 300 -13.50 27.61 4.72
CA LYS A 300 -13.31 28.14 3.35
C LYS A 300 -12.51 27.20 2.43
N ASP A 301 -11.68 26.35 3.01
CA ASP A 301 -10.83 25.36 2.34
C ASP A 301 -11.47 23.95 2.32
N TYR A 302 -12.78 23.86 2.52
CA TYR A 302 -13.58 22.62 2.50
C TYR A 302 -13.29 21.60 3.61
N ILE A 303 -12.34 21.88 4.51
CA ILE A 303 -12.14 21.06 5.72
C ILE A 303 -13.35 21.28 6.66
N PRO A 304 -14.02 20.23 7.16
CA PRO A 304 -15.09 20.40 8.13
C PRO A 304 -14.58 21.06 9.42
N GLN A 305 -15.33 21.99 9.99
CA GLN A 305 -15.04 22.62 11.29
C GLN A 305 -15.43 21.66 12.43
N PHE A 306 -14.88 20.44 12.43
CA PHE A 306 -15.14 19.43 13.46
C PHE A 306 -14.25 19.60 14.70
N PHE A 307 -13.33 20.56 14.67
CA PHE A 307 -12.44 20.90 15.77
C PHE A 307 -12.29 22.41 15.95
N HIS A 308 -11.88 22.84 17.13
CA HIS A 308 -11.47 24.20 17.44
C HIS A 308 -10.19 24.18 18.26
N THR A 309 -9.30 25.14 17.98
CA THR A 309 -8.16 25.46 18.83
C THR A 309 -8.64 26.02 20.16
N VAL A 310 -8.09 25.53 21.25
CA VAL A 310 -8.31 26.09 22.59
C VAL A 310 -7.38 27.29 22.76
N PRO A 311 -7.90 28.49 23.11
CA PRO A 311 -7.04 29.64 23.36
C PRO A 311 -6.07 29.40 24.52
N ASP A 312 -4.90 30.04 24.46
CA ASP A 312 -3.94 30.02 25.58
C ASP A 312 -4.53 30.64 26.86
N GLY A 313 -4.09 30.15 28.02
CA GLY A 313 -4.43 30.68 29.35
C GLY A 313 -5.33 29.77 30.20
N ASP A 314 -5.59 30.19 31.44
CA ASP A 314 -6.16 29.35 32.50
C ASP A 314 -7.69 29.10 32.39
N GLY A 315 -8.37 29.70 31.40
CA GLY A 315 -9.81 29.60 31.17
C GLY A 315 -10.70 30.22 32.28
N PRO A 316 -12.00 29.87 32.33
CA PRO A 316 -12.72 29.00 31.41
C PRO A 316 -12.80 29.60 30.00
N HIS A 317 -12.53 28.78 29.00
CA HIS A 317 -12.70 29.15 27.60
C HIS A 317 -14.15 28.90 27.20
N THR A 318 -14.83 29.93 26.69
CA THR A 318 -16.27 29.87 26.35
C THR A 318 -16.49 30.27 24.89
N GLY A 319 -17.61 29.85 24.30
CA GLY A 319 -17.94 30.16 22.90
C GLY A 319 -17.24 29.26 21.89
N ILE A 320 -16.77 28.08 22.32
CA ILE A 320 -16.26 27.04 21.44
C ILE A 320 -17.45 26.24 20.90
N ASP A 321 -18.24 26.85 20.02
CA ASP A 321 -19.50 26.27 19.54
C ASP A 321 -19.27 25.43 18.27
N PHE A 322 -19.97 24.30 18.14
CA PHE A 322 -19.94 23.46 16.93
C PHE A 322 -21.24 23.58 16.14
N ALA A 323 -21.12 24.06 14.90
CA ALA A 323 -22.19 24.14 13.92
C ALA A 323 -22.29 22.83 13.14
N LEU A 324 -23.42 22.12 13.26
CA LEU A 324 -23.69 20.89 12.51
C LEU A 324 -24.77 21.13 11.47
N VAL A 325 -24.40 20.99 10.20
CA VAL A 325 -25.28 21.20 9.04
C VAL A 325 -26.04 19.92 8.72
N PRO A 326 -27.38 19.95 8.62
CA PRO A 326 -28.15 18.82 8.13
C PRO A 326 -27.73 18.45 6.70
N ASP A 327 -27.31 17.21 6.53
CA ASP A 327 -26.81 16.69 5.27
C ASP A 327 -27.57 15.42 4.87
N ARG A 328 -28.33 15.52 3.78
CA ARG A 328 -29.09 14.38 3.23
C ARG A 328 -28.19 13.27 2.69
N ASN A 329 -26.99 13.61 2.25
CA ASN A 329 -26.03 12.65 1.72
C ASN A 329 -25.41 11.85 2.88
N ALA A 330 -25.24 12.48 4.04
CA ALA A 330 -24.83 11.85 5.31
C ALA A 330 -25.87 10.89 5.92
N ALA A 331 -27.02 10.75 5.28
CA ALA A 331 -28.04 9.72 5.56
C ALA A 331 -28.27 8.73 4.40
N ASN A 332 -27.56 8.85 3.28
CA ASN A 332 -27.67 7.95 2.12
C ASN A 332 -26.69 6.77 2.20
N PRO A 333 -27.15 5.52 2.43
CA PRO A 333 -26.25 4.37 2.54
C PRO A 333 -25.50 4.02 1.24
N THR A 334 -25.94 4.52 0.08
CA THR A 334 -25.31 4.25 -1.23
C THR A 334 -24.45 5.40 -1.73
N GLU A 335 -24.01 6.28 -0.82
CA GLU A 335 -23.15 7.42 -1.12
C GLU A 335 -21.87 7.02 -1.90
N LYS A 336 -21.27 7.98 -2.62
CA LYS A 336 -19.96 7.82 -3.23
C LYS A 336 -18.98 8.82 -2.63
N TRP A 337 -17.77 8.38 -2.30
CA TRP A 337 -16.71 9.25 -1.79
C TRP A 337 -15.51 9.22 -2.72
N VAL A 338 -14.77 10.32 -2.77
CA VAL A 338 -13.44 10.36 -3.35
C VAL A 338 -12.43 10.01 -2.26
N MET A 339 -11.53 9.10 -2.58
CA MET A 339 -10.36 8.76 -1.79
C MET A 339 -9.11 9.19 -2.57
N ASP A 340 -8.26 9.94 -1.91
CA ASP A 340 -6.98 10.42 -2.41
C ASP A 340 -5.88 10.09 -1.38
N SER A 341 -4.63 10.04 -1.79
CA SER A 341 -3.51 9.58 -0.96
C SER A 341 -2.24 10.26 -1.41
N ASP A 342 -1.26 10.48 -0.54
CA ASP A 342 0.12 10.78 -0.96
C ASP A 342 0.22 11.92 -2.00
N VAL A 343 -0.54 12.98 -1.74
CA VAL A 343 -0.58 14.21 -2.55
C VAL A 343 0.79 14.88 -2.54
N GLU A 344 1.49 14.81 -1.40
CA GLU A 344 2.85 15.28 -1.21
C GLU A 344 3.04 16.74 -1.66
N VAL A 345 2.17 17.68 -1.23
CA VAL A 345 2.40 19.08 -1.58
C VAL A 345 3.69 19.58 -0.94
N SER A 346 4.66 19.92 -1.80
CA SER A 346 6.02 20.22 -1.39
C SER A 346 6.32 21.70 -1.37
N ASN A 347 6.75 22.19 -0.22
CA ASN A 347 7.36 23.52 -0.09
C ASN A 347 8.82 23.41 0.37
N THR A 348 9.54 22.35 -0.01
CA THR A 348 10.95 22.19 0.38
C THR A 348 11.88 23.24 -0.25
N SER A 349 11.49 23.79 -1.39
CA SER A 349 12.17 24.87 -2.10
C SER A 349 11.17 25.76 -2.85
N ASP A 350 11.61 26.93 -3.32
CA ASP A 350 10.75 27.82 -4.12
C ASP A 350 10.36 27.18 -5.46
N GLU A 351 11.21 26.30 -5.98
CA GLU A 351 10.91 25.53 -7.20
C GLU A 351 9.83 24.49 -6.93
N ALA A 352 9.97 23.69 -5.87
CA ALA A 352 8.97 22.71 -5.47
C ALA A 352 7.59 23.37 -5.27
N ALA A 353 7.55 24.50 -4.56
CA ALA A 353 6.32 25.25 -4.32
C ALA A 353 5.65 25.76 -5.61
N ARG A 354 6.45 26.26 -6.56
CA ARG A 354 5.95 26.73 -7.87
C ARG A 354 5.36 25.60 -8.70
N ARG A 355 5.88 24.38 -8.58
CA ARG A 355 5.44 23.21 -9.34
C ARG A 355 4.22 22.54 -8.71
N THR A 356 4.25 22.31 -7.40
CA THR A 356 3.25 21.49 -6.72
C THR A 356 1.87 22.17 -6.60
N LEU A 357 1.82 23.50 -6.44
CA LEU A 357 0.53 24.20 -6.31
C LEU A 357 -0.36 24.00 -7.55
N PRO A 358 0.08 24.31 -8.79
CA PRO A 358 -0.74 24.08 -9.96
C PRO A 358 -1.06 22.59 -10.20
N GLN A 359 -0.14 21.69 -9.89
CA GLN A 359 -0.39 20.24 -9.94
C GLN A 359 -1.56 19.84 -9.03
N TRP A 360 -1.47 20.20 -7.76
CA TRP A 360 -2.49 19.90 -6.77
C TRP A 360 -3.83 20.56 -7.13
N THR A 361 -3.81 21.80 -7.62
CA THR A 361 -5.03 22.46 -8.11
C THR A 361 -5.69 21.66 -9.22
N GLY A 362 -4.94 21.16 -10.20
CA GLY A 362 -5.49 20.32 -11.29
C GLY A 362 -6.09 19.01 -10.77
N GLN A 363 -5.40 18.32 -9.86
CA GLN A 363 -5.91 17.10 -9.21
C GLN A 363 -7.21 17.37 -8.43
N VAL A 364 -7.31 18.51 -7.74
CA VAL A 364 -8.54 18.93 -7.06
C VAL A 364 -9.67 19.23 -8.04
N GLU A 365 -9.37 19.87 -9.18
CA GLU A 365 -10.35 20.12 -10.24
C GLU A 365 -10.94 18.79 -10.74
N ALA A 366 -10.10 17.80 -11.07
CA ALA A 366 -10.53 16.45 -11.46
C ALA A 366 -11.47 15.80 -10.43
N MET A 367 -11.07 15.81 -9.15
CA MET A 367 -11.91 15.27 -8.06
C MET A 367 -13.24 16.02 -7.88
N SER A 368 -13.26 17.34 -8.16
CA SER A 368 -14.48 18.16 -8.05
C SER A 368 -15.54 17.83 -9.10
N GLU A 369 -15.13 17.20 -10.21
CA GLU A 369 -15.99 16.91 -11.34
C GLU A 369 -16.73 15.57 -11.22
N VAL A 370 -16.29 14.70 -10.30
CA VAL A 370 -16.82 13.36 -10.07
C VAL A 370 -18.32 13.37 -9.77
N ASP A 371 -19.09 12.75 -10.66
CA ASP A 371 -20.56 12.74 -10.57
C ASP A 371 -21.09 11.91 -9.39
N GLY A 372 -21.81 12.60 -8.50
CA GLY A 372 -22.46 12.03 -7.33
C GLY A 372 -21.52 11.74 -6.16
N ALA A 373 -20.24 12.11 -6.24
CA ALA A 373 -19.38 12.18 -5.06
C ALA A 373 -19.82 13.33 -4.15
N THR A 374 -19.76 13.11 -2.84
CA THR A 374 -20.33 14.02 -1.84
C THR A 374 -19.38 14.34 -0.70
N MET A 375 -18.20 13.71 -0.70
CA MET A 375 -17.14 13.87 0.28
C MET A 375 -15.83 13.34 -0.32
N ALA A 376 -14.73 13.98 0.04
CA ALA A 376 -13.37 13.51 -0.17
C ALA A 376 -12.72 13.16 1.17
N ILE A 377 -11.93 12.08 1.20
CA ILE A 377 -11.11 11.71 2.34
C ILE A 377 -9.72 11.33 1.86
N ALA A 378 -8.69 11.91 2.46
CA ALA A 378 -7.32 11.62 2.11
C ALA A 378 -6.67 10.68 3.14
N THR A 379 -5.77 9.79 2.71
CA THR A 379 -5.11 8.80 3.58
C THR A 379 -3.65 9.13 3.88
N GLY A 380 -3.35 10.39 4.17
CA GLY A 380 -2.01 10.83 4.62
C GLY A 380 -1.07 11.26 3.49
N ASP A 381 0.10 11.73 3.92
CA ASP A 381 1.15 12.34 3.10
C ASP A 381 0.58 13.46 2.21
N LEU A 382 -0.21 14.33 2.84
CA LEU A 382 -0.85 15.48 2.21
C LEU A 382 0.19 16.55 1.85
N THR A 383 1.23 16.66 2.67
CA THR A 383 2.32 17.61 2.60
C THR A 383 3.67 16.88 2.76
N VAL A 384 4.76 17.61 2.51
CA VAL A 384 6.14 17.11 2.58
C VAL A 384 6.93 17.92 3.62
N THR A 385 6.40 18.01 4.84
CA THR A 385 6.92 18.92 5.88
C THR A 385 8.11 18.38 6.65
N ASP A 386 8.25 17.06 6.71
CA ASP A 386 9.38 16.37 7.33
C ASP A 386 10.71 16.70 6.62
N TYR A 387 10.68 16.86 5.29
CA TYR A 387 11.83 17.31 4.51
C TYR A 387 12.01 18.83 4.47
N ALA A 388 11.01 19.61 4.89
CA ALA A 388 11.02 21.06 4.79
C ALA A 388 11.66 21.71 6.04
N GLN A 389 12.47 22.75 5.81
CA GLN A 389 13.01 23.59 6.88
C GLN A 389 11.91 24.47 7.51
N GLU A 390 12.07 24.85 8.78
CA GLU A 390 11.05 25.50 9.61
C GLU A 390 10.95 27.04 9.45
N PRO A 391 10.80 27.54 8.23
CA PRO A 391 9.60 28.38 8.07
C PRO A 391 8.71 27.91 6.92
N ARG A 392 9.16 26.91 6.16
CA ARG A 392 8.49 26.43 4.95
C ARG A 392 7.37 25.42 5.24
N ARG A 393 7.41 24.75 6.40
CA ARG A 393 6.42 23.74 6.83
C ARG A 393 4.98 24.28 6.79
N GLN A 394 4.73 25.42 7.43
CA GLN A 394 3.42 26.07 7.40
C GLN A 394 2.95 26.38 5.97
N ALA A 395 3.86 26.88 5.14
CA ALA A 395 3.53 27.22 3.76
C ALA A 395 3.26 25.98 2.87
N GLY A 396 3.70 24.78 3.26
CA GLY A 396 3.23 23.52 2.66
C GLY A 396 1.73 23.32 2.89
N TYR A 397 1.27 23.47 4.13
CA TYR A 397 -0.17 23.44 4.46
C TYR A 397 -0.96 24.60 3.83
N ASP A 398 -0.35 25.76 3.65
CA ASP A 398 -0.98 26.87 2.93
C ASP A 398 -1.21 26.52 1.45
N ILE A 399 -0.25 25.86 0.80
CA ILE A 399 -0.39 25.36 -0.57
C ILE A 399 -1.50 24.31 -0.66
N LEU A 400 -1.53 23.33 0.24
CA LEU A 400 -2.57 22.29 0.29
C LEU A 400 -3.97 22.92 0.31
N ARG A 401 -4.22 23.80 1.29
CA ARG A 401 -5.52 24.47 1.48
C ARG A 401 -5.87 25.41 0.33
N LYS A 402 -4.86 26.05 -0.26
CA LYS A 402 -5.05 26.90 -1.43
C LYS A 402 -5.47 26.09 -2.65
N GLY A 403 -4.83 24.95 -2.92
CA GLY A 403 -5.23 24.07 -4.03
C GLY A 403 -6.65 23.55 -3.89
N LEU A 404 -7.05 23.15 -2.67
CA LEU A 404 -8.45 22.77 -2.37
C LEU A 404 -9.45 23.88 -2.73
N THR A 405 -9.10 25.13 -2.41
CA THR A 405 -9.94 26.31 -2.66
C THR A 405 -9.97 26.69 -4.14
N ASP A 406 -8.79 26.79 -4.76
CA ASP A 406 -8.62 27.20 -6.15
C ASP A 406 -9.23 26.19 -7.12
N GLY A 407 -9.04 24.90 -6.86
CA GLY A 407 -9.62 23.80 -7.64
C GLY A 407 -11.09 23.54 -7.32
N LYS A 408 -11.68 24.32 -6.39
CA LYS A 408 -13.12 24.34 -6.06
C LYS A 408 -13.68 22.96 -5.74
N LEU A 409 -13.00 22.20 -4.87
CA LEU A 409 -13.39 20.83 -4.50
C LEU A 409 -14.90 20.63 -4.28
N GLY A 410 -15.57 21.59 -3.63
CA GLY A 410 -17.04 21.66 -3.59
C GLY A 410 -17.70 20.62 -2.66
N MET A 411 -16.91 19.81 -1.98
CA MET A 411 -17.35 18.79 -1.02
C MET A 411 -16.42 18.76 0.20
N PRO A 412 -16.87 18.23 1.36
CA PRO A 412 -16.04 18.11 2.56
C PRO A 412 -14.75 17.32 2.29
N PHE A 413 -13.60 17.84 2.75
CA PHE A 413 -12.30 17.17 2.68
C PHE A 413 -11.85 16.73 4.08
N TYR A 414 -11.78 15.43 4.32
CA TYR A 414 -11.34 14.86 5.59
C TYR A 414 -9.89 14.40 5.50
N PRO A 415 -8.97 14.95 6.32
CA PRO A 415 -7.57 14.58 6.29
C PRO A 415 -7.28 13.38 7.19
N THR A 416 -6.33 12.55 6.77
CA THR A 416 -5.58 11.60 7.60
C THR A 416 -4.14 12.06 7.64
N VAL A 417 -3.42 11.81 8.73
CA VAL A 417 -2.01 12.18 8.88
C VAL A 417 -1.12 11.08 8.32
N GLY A 418 -0.16 11.43 7.47
CA GLY A 418 0.93 10.54 7.06
C GLY A 418 2.28 10.93 7.67
N ASN A 419 3.30 10.12 7.41
CA ASN A 419 4.64 10.35 7.94
C ASN A 419 5.33 11.60 7.35
N HIS A 420 4.92 12.08 6.18
CA HIS A 420 5.44 13.31 5.57
C HIS A 420 4.70 14.57 6.02
N ASP A 421 3.55 14.42 6.68
CA ASP A 421 2.77 15.53 7.25
C ASP A 421 3.32 16.03 8.59
N VAL A 422 4.35 15.37 9.11
CA VAL A 422 4.92 15.65 10.42
C VAL A 422 6.03 16.70 10.32
N GLY A 423 6.22 17.44 11.41
CA GLY A 423 7.26 18.45 11.55
C GLY A 423 6.96 19.30 12.78
N GLY A 424 7.91 19.39 13.71
CA GLY A 424 7.77 20.24 14.89
C GLY A 424 8.19 21.68 14.64
N THR A 425 7.99 22.54 15.64
CA THR A 425 8.66 23.84 15.73
C THR A 425 10.11 23.68 16.22
N ALA A 426 10.88 24.78 16.24
CA ALA A 426 12.28 24.79 16.64
C ALA A 426 12.47 24.33 18.09
N THR A 427 11.41 24.44 18.87
CA THR A 427 11.36 24.11 20.30
C THR A 427 10.61 22.82 20.60
N SER A 428 9.94 22.25 19.61
CA SER A 428 9.12 21.05 19.76
C SER A 428 9.98 19.78 19.91
N GLN A 429 9.57 18.87 20.79
CA GLN A 429 10.27 17.62 21.07
C GLN A 429 9.29 16.44 21.12
N GLY A 430 9.76 15.26 20.69
CA GLY A 430 8.99 14.01 20.71
C GLY A 430 7.73 14.03 19.84
N TYR A 431 6.90 12.99 20.00
CA TYR A 431 5.65 12.81 19.23
C TYR A 431 4.73 14.03 19.27
N GLY A 432 4.48 14.55 20.48
CA GLY A 432 3.61 15.71 20.70
C GLY A 432 4.07 16.92 19.90
N GLY A 433 5.38 17.15 19.82
CA GLY A 433 5.97 18.22 19.04
C GLY A 433 5.88 18.01 17.53
N SER A 434 6.15 16.80 17.04
CA SER A 434 6.15 16.49 15.59
C SER A 434 4.78 16.68 14.92
N MET A 435 3.68 16.60 15.66
CA MET A 435 2.32 16.77 15.13
C MET A 435 1.86 18.24 15.03
N GLU A 436 2.68 19.20 15.46
CA GLU A 436 2.19 20.55 15.73
C GLU A 436 1.67 21.28 14.48
N TYR A 437 2.39 21.24 13.35
CA TYR A 437 1.90 21.87 12.13
C TYR A 437 0.64 21.18 11.58
N TYR A 438 0.52 19.85 11.73
CA TYR A 438 -0.71 19.13 11.35
C TYR A 438 -1.90 19.64 12.18
N ARG A 439 -1.77 19.66 13.51
CA ARG A 439 -2.84 20.08 14.45
C ARG A 439 -3.33 21.50 14.19
N ARG A 440 -2.40 22.44 13.96
CA ARG A 440 -2.72 23.84 13.65
C ARG A 440 -3.59 23.99 12.39
N ASN A 441 -3.39 23.12 11.41
CA ASN A 441 -3.94 23.31 10.07
C ASN A 441 -5.15 22.41 9.78
N LEU A 442 -5.07 21.14 10.18
CA LEU A 442 -5.95 20.06 9.72
C LEU A 442 -6.79 19.42 10.83
N GLY A 443 -6.37 19.53 12.10
CA GLY A 443 -7.14 19.06 13.25
C GLY A 443 -6.44 17.96 14.06
N PRO A 444 -7.15 17.25 14.94
CA PRO A 444 -6.55 16.16 15.71
C PRO A 444 -6.06 15.04 14.80
N GLU A 445 -4.93 14.46 15.17
CA GLU A 445 -4.24 13.36 14.48
C GLU A 445 -5.06 12.06 14.41
N TRP A 446 -6.04 11.89 15.30
CA TRP A 446 -7.05 10.83 15.26
C TRP A 446 -8.41 11.39 15.65
N TYR A 447 -9.46 10.93 14.99
CA TYR A 447 -10.84 11.38 15.23
C TYR A 447 -11.86 10.41 14.63
N SER A 448 -13.13 10.64 14.92
CA SER A 448 -14.22 9.82 14.40
C SER A 448 -15.45 10.66 14.08
N PHE A 449 -16.32 10.11 13.24
CA PHE A 449 -17.65 10.66 12.97
C PHE A 449 -18.62 9.58 12.49
N ASP A 450 -19.91 9.83 12.65
CA ASP A 450 -20.96 8.94 12.18
C ASP A 450 -21.53 9.44 10.85
N ARG A 451 -21.66 8.52 9.88
CA ARG A 451 -22.27 8.81 8.59
C ARG A 451 -22.98 7.59 8.03
N ASN A 452 -24.23 7.73 7.59
CA ASN A 452 -25.01 6.67 6.93
C ASN A 452 -25.18 5.36 7.73
N GLY A 453 -25.23 5.42 9.07
CA GLY A 453 -25.27 4.22 9.90
C GLY A 453 -23.91 3.51 10.01
N ARG A 454 -22.84 4.20 9.60
CA ARG A 454 -21.44 3.78 9.74
C ARG A 454 -20.75 4.69 10.75
N HIS A 455 -19.71 4.15 11.36
CA HIS A 455 -18.80 4.86 12.21
C HIS A 455 -17.44 4.91 11.51
N ILE A 456 -16.98 6.11 11.19
CA ILE A 456 -15.73 6.34 10.48
C ILE A 456 -14.69 6.69 11.54
N VAL A 457 -13.56 5.99 11.51
CA VAL A 457 -12.46 6.17 12.43
C VAL A 457 -11.21 6.51 11.61
N VAL A 458 -10.59 7.64 11.92
CA VAL A 458 -9.31 8.07 11.37
C VAL A 458 -8.24 7.89 12.43
N LEU A 459 -7.19 7.13 12.09
CA LEU A 459 -6.10 6.77 13.00
C LEU A 459 -4.78 7.39 12.54
N GLU A 460 -3.94 7.70 13.52
CA GLU A 460 -2.51 7.94 13.33
C GLU A 460 -1.76 6.61 13.53
N ASP A 461 -0.94 6.23 12.56
CA ASP A 461 -0.25 4.94 12.57
C ASP A 461 1.18 4.99 11.99
N ASN A 462 1.77 6.19 11.96
CA ASN A 462 3.12 6.42 11.46
C ASN A 462 4.19 6.19 12.53
N TYR A 463 3.84 6.35 13.80
CA TYR A 463 4.69 6.13 14.97
C TYR A 463 4.40 4.78 15.67
N ASP A 464 5.37 4.28 16.44
CA ASP A 464 5.19 3.03 17.20
C ASP A 464 4.12 3.14 18.31
N ALA A 465 3.74 1.97 18.86
CA ALA A 465 2.65 1.84 19.84
C ALA A 465 2.83 2.62 21.14
N SER A 466 4.06 3.01 21.50
CA SER A 466 4.33 3.72 22.74
C SER A 466 3.74 5.14 22.71
N GLY A 467 3.85 5.82 21.56
CA GLY A 467 3.21 7.11 21.29
C GLY A 467 1.69 7.02 21.11
N LEU A 468 1.19 5.84 20.71
CA LEU A 468 -0.22 5.60 20.39
C LEU A 468 -1.07 5.05 21.54
N LYS A 469 -0.51 4.89 22.75
CA LYS A 469 -1.32 4.49 23.91
C LYS A 469 -2.51 5.43 24.15
N PRO A 470 -2.38 6.78 24.10
CA PRO A 470 -3.52 7.68 24.21
C PRO A 470 -4.57 7.43 23.11
N GLN A 471 -4.14 7.19 21.86
CA GLN A 471 -5.04 6.83 20.77
C GLN A 471 -5.80 5.53 21.07
N LEU A 472 -5.14 4.49 21.57
CA LEU A 472 -5.81 3.22 21.90
C LEU A 472 -6.84 3.39 23.02
N GLU A 473 -6.54 4.21 24.04
CA GLU A 473 -7.47 4.53 25.12
C GLU A 473 -8.68 5.32 24.59
N TRP A 474 -8.44 6.29 23.72
CA TRP A 474 -9.48 7.02 22.99
C TRP A 474 -10.35 6.09 22.14
N LEU A 475 -9.73 5.25 21.30
CA LEU A 475 -10.40 4.36 20.35
C LEU A 475 -11.32 3.37 21.08
N ARG A 476 -10.89 2.84 22.23
CA ARG A 476 -11.73 1.96 23.07
C ARG A 476 -13.02 2.65 23.51
N GLU A 477 -12.91 3.91 23.94
CA GLU A 477 -14.06 4.67 24.41
C GLU A 477 -14.95 5.12 23.24
N ASP A 478 -14.35 5.54 22.14
CA ASP A 478 -15.02 5.92 20.89
C ASP A 478 -15.86 4.77 20.32
N LEU A 479 -15.24 3.61 20.08
CA LEU A 479 -15.93 2.42 19.56
C LEU A 479 -17.05 1.95 20.52
N ARG A 480 -16.82 2.02 21.84
CA ARG A 480 -17.82 1.67 22.86
C ARG A 480 -19.05 2.59 22.77
N ARG A 481 -18.86 3.87 22.46
CA ARG A 481 -19.93 4.87 22.33
C ARG A 481 -20.65 4.80 20.98
N HIS A 482 -19.91 4.63 19.90
CA HIS A 482 -20.40 4.90 18.55
C HIS A 482 -20.50 3.69 17.64
N ALA A 483 -19.68 2.65 17.79
CA ALA A 483 -19.63 1.53 16.84
C ALA A 483 -20.75 0.48 17.05
N ALA A 484 -21.42 0.48 18.20
CA ALA A 484 -22.45 -0.51 18.50
C ALA A 484 -23.62 -0.46 17.49
N GLY A 485 -23.78 -1.54 16.71
CA GLY A 485 -24.84 -1.65 15.70
C GLY A 485 -24.56 -0.88 14.40
N LYS A 486 -23.33 -0.38 14.21
CA LYS A 486 -22.87 0.28 12.99
C LYS A 486 -21.74 -0.52 12.33
N GLN A 487 -21.54 -0.29 11.04
CA GLN A 487 -20.34 -0.71 10.32
C GLN A 487 -19.19 0.23 10.69
N VAL A 488 -17.98 -0.30 10.86
CA VAL A 488 -16.78 0.49 11.11
C VAL A 488 -15.95 0.60 9.82
N LEU A 489 -15.61 1.82 9.43
CA LEU A 489 -14.71 2.13 8.33
C LEU A 489 -13.46 2.82 8.89
N LEU A 490 -12.29 2.31 8.55
CA LEU A 490 -11.01 2.79 9.06
C LEU A 490 -10.21 3.48 7.96
N PHE A 491 -9.61 4.61 8.31
CA PHE A 491 -8.64 5.32 7.50
C PHE A 491 -7.39 5.56 8.33
N ALA A 492 -6.23 5.19 7.80
CA ALA A 492 -4.92 5.48 8.36
C ALA A 492 -3.95 5.69 7.20
N HIS A 493 -2.70 6.07 7.45
CA HIS A 493 -1.77 6.26 6.35
C HIS A 493 -1.09 4.96 5.95
N ARG A 494 -0.63 4.17 6.92
CA ARG A 494 0.03 2.89 6.67
C ARG A 494 -0.97 1.74 6.69
N SER A 495 -0.70 0.70 5.91
CA SER A 495 -1.48 -0.52 6.03
C SER A 495 -1.18 -1.20 7.36
N LEU A 496 -2.18 -1.55 8.17
CA LEU A 496 -1.94 -2.29 9.41
C LEU A 496 -1.56 -3.78 9.18
N PHE A 497 -1.63 -4.24 7.94
CA PHE A 497 -1.59 -5.67 7.61
C PHE A 497 -0.49 -6.05 6.61
N THR A 498 0.23 -5.07 6.04
CA THR A 498 1.47 -5.32 5.29
C THR A 498 2.70 -5.26 6.18
N GLN A 499 3.82 -5.72 5.63
CA GLN A 499 5.15 -5.46 6.19
C GLN A 499 5.59 -3.98 6.17
N TRP A 500 4.92 -3.12 5.40
CA TRP A 500 5.11 -1.66 5.42
C TRP A 500 4.31 -0.97 6.54
N GLY A 501 3.50 -1.75 7.25
CA GLY A 501 2.72 -1.27 8.38
C GLY A 501 3.54 -0.98 9.62
N PRO A 502 2.91 -0.39 10.64
CA PRO A 502 3.49 -0.11 11.97
C PRO A 502 3.91 -1.37 12.77
N GLY A 503 3.81 -2.57 12.18
CA GLY A 503 4.28 -3.82 12.77
C GLY A 503 3.47 -4.31 13.98
N ALA A 504 4.12 -5.09 14.85
CA ALA A 504 3.48 -5.73 16.00
C ALA A 504 2.89 -4.73 17.01
N GLY A 505 3.41 -3.49 17.04
CA GLY A 505 2.94 -2.44 17.95
C GLY A 505 1.45 -2.13 17.83
N MET A 506 0.86 -2.25 16.64
CA MET A 506 -0.56 -1.98 16.43
C MET A 506 -1.49 -3.16 16.73
N GLN A 507 -0.96 -4.30 17.21
CA GLN A 507 -1.79 -5.45 17.59
C GLN A 507 -2.90 -5.10 18.60
N PRO A 508 -2.65 -4.35 19.69
CA PRO A 508 -3.71 -3.99 20.63
C PRO A 508 -4.85 -3.17 20.00
N THR A 509 -4.53 -2.32 19.02
CA THR A 509 -5.52 -1.56 18.23
C THR A 509 -6.34 -2.51 17.36
N ILE A 510 -5.68 -3.42 16.65
CA ILE A 510 -6.34 -4.43 15.81
C ILE A 510 -7.23 -5.36 16.66
N ASP A 511 -6.77 -5.79 17.82
CA ASP A 511 -7.53 -6.63 18.75
C ASP A 511 -8.79 -5.93 19.26
N GLU A 512 -8.72 -4.61 19.44
CA GLU A 512 -9.90 -3.81 19.78
C GLU A 512 -10.88 -3.74 18.61
N LEU A 513 -10.38 -3.44 17.41
CA LEU A 513 -11.18 -3.34 16.18
C LEU A 513 -11.87 -4.66 15.82
N ALA A 514 -11.20 -5.80 16.05
CA ALA A 514 -11.74 -7.14 15.79
C ALA A 514 -13.03 -7.46 16.57
N LYS A 515 -13.37 -6.68 17.60
CA LYS A 515 -14.60 -6.82 18.38
C LYS A 515 -15.82 -6.21 17.69
N TYR A 516 -15.63 -5.44 16.62
CA TYR A 516 -16.65 -4.65 15.93
C TYR A 516 -16.80 -5.04 14.46
N ASP A 517 -17.84 -4.53 13.79
CA ASP A 517 -18.12 -4.85 12.39
C ASP A 517 -17.29 -4.02 11.40
N VAL A 518 -15.98 -4.27 11.36
CA VAL A 518 -15.07 -3.61 10.43
C VAL A 518 -15.32 -4.08 8.99
N ARG A 519 -15.64 -3.15 8.10
CA ARG A 519 -15.95 -3.42 6.68
C ARG A 519 -14.91 -2.90 5.70
N MET A 520 -14.06 -1.97 6.13
CA MET A 520 -13.05 -1.37 5.27
C MET A 520 -11.88 -0.84 6.09
N PHE A 521 -10.69 -0.99 5.54
CA PHE A 521 -9.49 -0.28 5.93
C PHE A 521 -8.90 0.40 4.69
N ALA A 522 -8.59 1.69 4.76
CA ALA A 522 -8.05 2.47 3.66
C ALA A 522 -6.72 3.12 4.04
N ALA A 523 -5.73 3.05 3.15
CA ALA A 523 -4.36 3.56 3.33
C ALA A 523 -3.76 4.12 2.03
N GLY A 524 -2.61 4.80 2.15
CA GLY A 524 -1.88 5.40 1.03
C GLY A 524 -0.42 4.96 0.92
N HIS A 525 0.26 4.74 2.05
CA HIS A 525 1.72 4.63 2.18
C HIS A 525 2.43 3.65 1.23
N ASN A 526 1.74 2.61 0.76
CA ASN A 526 2.36 1.65 -0.16
C ASN A 526 2.57 2.24 -1.56
N GLN A 527 1.97 3.38 -1.92
CA GLN A 527 2.07 3.99 -3.27
C GLN A 527 1.69 3.02 -4.41
N GLN A 528 0.77 2.11 -4.11
CA GLN A 528 0.25 1.10 -5.02
C GLN A 528 -1.27 1.19 -5.08
N ALA A 529 -1.83 0.85 -6.23
CA ALA A 529 -3.24 1.01 -6.51
C ALA A 529 -4.07 -0.21 -6.10
N GLU A 530 -3.81 -0.78 -4.92
CA GLU A 530 -4.33 -2.10 -4.54
C GLU A 530 -5.77 -2.07 -4.00
N TYR A 531 -6.52 -3.11 -4.33
CA TYR A 531 -7.79 -3.43 -3.70
C TYR A 531 -7.80 -4.91 -3.31
N ARG A 532 -7.78 -5.21 -2.02
CA ARG A 532 -7.58 -6.58 -1.53
C ARG A 532 -8.54 -7.00 -0.45
N ARG A 533 -8.56 -8.31 -0.20
CA ARG A 533 -9.28 -8.88 0.92
C ARG A 533 -8.62 -8.43 2.22
N GLY A 534 -9.41 -7.81 3.11
CA GLY A 534 -8.89 -7.32 4.37
C GLY A 534 -8.64 -8.43 5.38
N ALA A 535 -8.05 -8.05 6.52
CA ALA A 535 -7.68 -8.97 7.60
C ALA A 535 -8.88 -9.44 8.45
N PHE A 536 -10.03 -8.77 8.36
CA PHE A 536 -11.27 -9.15 9.03
C PHE A 536 -12.19 -9.90 8.05
N ASP A 537 -13.01 -10.82 8.59
CA ASP A 537 -13.84 -11.80 7.84
C ASP A 537 -14.72 -11.18 6.73
N ARG A 538 -15.05 -9.88 6.82
CA ARG A 538 -15.90 -9.16 5.85
C ARG A 538 -15.36 -7.78 5.48
N SER A 539 -14.07 -7.54 5.69
CA SER A 539 -13.44 -6.28 5.35
C SER A 539 -12.72 -6.36 4.01
N VAL A 540 -12.64 -5.23 3.35
CA VAL A 540 -11.67 -4.99 2.27
C VAL A 540 -10.61 -4.03 2.74
N GLU A 541 -9.45 -4.13 2.12
CA GLU A 541 -8.38 -3.19 2.29
C GLU A 541 -8.11 -2.50 0.95
N ILE A 542 -7.98 -1.18 1.01
CA ILE A 542 -7.86 -0.32 -0.15
C ILE A 542 -6.60 0.50 0.04
N ASN A 543 -5.68 0.40 -0.91
CA ASN A 543 -4.55 1.31 -1.01
C ASN A 543 -4.72 2.15 -2.28
N ASN A 544 -4.33 3.42 -2.20
CA ASN A 544 -4.36 4.34 -3.33
C ASN A 544 -3.04 5.12 -3.36
N GLN A 545 -2.73 5.76 -4.47
CA GLN A 545 -1.58 6.65 -4.60
C GLN A 545 -2.04 8.03 -5.04
N GLY A 546 -1.20 9.05 -4.93
CA GLY A 546 -1.56 10.41 -5.39
C GLY A 546 -0.69 10.83 -6.53
N THR A 547 0.53 11.23 -6.19
CA THR A 547 1.44 11.87 -7.14
C THR A 547 2.27 10.88 -7.97
N TYR A 548 2.50 9.66 -7.51
CA TYR A 548 3.24 8.63 -8.26
C TYR A 548 2.87 7.21 -7.80
N GLY A 549 2.96 6.24 -8.72
CA GLY A 549 2.74 4.82 -8.42
C GLY A 549 4.02 4.00 -8.55
N ILE A 550 4.29 3.11 -7.59
CA ILE A 550 5.49 2.24 -7.60
C ILE A 550 5.25 0.86 -8.19
N ASP A 551 3.99 0.49 -8.45
CA ASP A 551 3.59 -0.74 -9.14
C ASP A 551 3.49 -0.54 -10.67
N GLY A 552 3.93 0.63 -11.16
CA GLY A 552 3.84 1.07 -12.54
C GLY A 552 2.51 1.71 -12.94
N SER A 553 1.59 1.94 -12.00
CA SER A 553 0.34 2.67 -12.24
C SER A 553 0.56 4.14 -12.55
N HIS A 554 -0.45 4.76 -13.15
CA HIS A 554 -0.55 6.21 -13.26
C HIS A 554 -0.92 6.84 -11.90
N PRO A 555 -0.60 8.12 -11.69
CA PRO A 555 -1.18 8.93 -10.61
C PRO A 555 -2.72 8.83 -10.62
N ASP A 556 -3.34 8.48 -9.48
CA ASP A 556 -4.75 8.11 -9.44
C ASP A 556 -5.51 8.63 -8.21
N TYR A 557 -6.82 8.43 -8.23
CA TYR A 557 -7.67 8.52 -7.05
C TYR A 557 -8.78 7.46 -7.17
N LYS A 558 -9.44 7.12 -6.05
CA LYS A 558 -10.50 6.10 -6.02
C LYS A 558 -11.85 6.69 -5.68
N ILE A 559 -12.86 6.34 -6.46
CA ILE A 559 -14.27 6.60 -6.15
C ILE A 559 -14.82 5.41 -5.36
N LEU A 560 -14.97 5.57 -4.06
CA LEU A 560 -15.53 4.57 -3.17
C LEU A 560 -17.05 4.54 -3.30
N SER A 561 -17.63 3.37 -3.59
CA SER A 561 -19.06 3.14 -3.63
C SER A 561 -19.48 2.14 -2.56
N PHE A 562 -20.47 2.52 -1.77
CA PHE A 562 -20.99 1.68 -0.69
C PHE A 562 -22.31 0.99 -1.02
N LYS A 563 -22.78 1.08 -2.27
CA LYS A 563 -24.09 0.58 -2.71
C LYS A 563 -24.26 -0.94 -2.53
N ASP A 564 -23.16 -1.67 -2.57
CA ASP A 564 -23.15 -3.14 -2.52
C ASP A 564 -23.13 -3.67 -1.09
N ILE A 565 -22.98 -2.80 -0.09
CA ILE A 565 -23.21 -3.14 1.32
C ILE A 565 -24.71 -2.98 1.58
N THR A 566 -25.44 -4.09 1.61
CA THR A 566 -26.92 -4.11 1.58
C THR A 566 -27.57 -4.38 2.93
N ASP A 567 -26.75 -4.66 3.97
CA ASP A 567 -27.09 -4.89 5.38
C ASP A 567 -28.60 -4.90 5.65
N ASN A 568 -29.20 -6.08 5.51
CA ASN A 568 -30.61 -6.28 5.80
C ASN A 568 -30.80 -6.45 7.32
N PRO A 569 -31.44 -5.52 8.03
CA PRO A 569 -31.66 -5.66 9.48
C PRO A 569 -32.60 -6.82 9.85
N ARG A 570 -33.23 -7.49 8.86
CA ARG A 570 -34.10 -8.66 9.06
C ARG A 570 -33.40 -10.00 8.85
N THR A 571 -32.19 -10.03 8.27
CA THR A 571 -31.38 -11.25 8.25
C THR A 571 -30.79 -11.48 9.64
N ARG A 572 -30.59 -12.75 10.03
CA ARG A 572 -29.77 -13.05 11.22
C ARG A 572 -28.43 -12.32 11.05
N ARG A 573 -27.80 -11.88 12.16
CA ARG A 573 -26.43 -11.33 12.10
C ARG A 573 -25.57 -12.23 11.19
N ASN A 574 -25.03 -11.66 10.11
CA ASN A 574 -24.03 -12.23 9.19
C ASN A 574 -24.50 -13.17 8.07
N GLU A 575 -25.26 -12.65 7.10
CA GLU A 575 -25.35 -13.27 5.75
C GLU A 575 -25.07 -12.28 4.60
N ASP A 576 -24.73 -11.00 4.87
CA ASP A 576 -24.32 -10.06 3.82
C ASP A 576 -22.83 -10.25 3.45
N THR A 577 -22.56 -10.50 2.17
CA THR A 577 -21.23 -10.72 1.57
C THR A 577 -20.79 -9.55 0.67
N GLY A 578 -21.53 -8.44 0.67
CA GLY A 578 -21.14 -7.24 -0.08
C GLY A 578 -19.92 -6.53 0.50
N TYR A 579 -19.11 -5.93 -0.37
CA TYR A 579 -17.95 -5.11 -0.01
C TYR A 579 -18.15 -3.67 -0.45
N VAL A 580 -17.35 -2.76 0.12
CA VAL A 580 -17.08 -1.49 -0.56
C VAL A 580 -16.52 -1.83 -1.95
N ARG A 581 -16.78 -0.97 -2.94
CA ARG A 581 -16.15 -1.06 -4.26
C ARG A 581 -15.41 0.23 -4.54
N GLY A 582 -14.27 0.12 -5.21
CA GLY A 582 -13.58 1.26 -5.80
C GLY A 582 -13.96 1.42 -7.27
N THR A 583 -13.82 2.63 -7.78
CA THR A 583 -13.59 2.89 -9.20
C THR A 583 -12.35 3.75 -9.28
N HIS A 584 -11.28 3.17 -9.80
CA HIS A 584 -10.03 3.85 -10.08
C HIS A 584 -10.19 4.91 -11.18
N ARG A 585 -9.50 6.04 -11.02
CA ARG A 585 -9.46 7.16 -11.95
C ARG A 585 -8.06 7.75 -11.99
N GLN A 586 -7.57 8.08 -13.17
CA GLN A 586 -6.26 8.70 -13.35
C GLN A 586 -6.41 10.23 -13.38
N PHE A 587 -5.42 10.96 -12.86
CA PHE A 587 -5.45 12.43 -12.79
C PHE A 587 -5.11 13.14 -14.11
N ASP A 588 -4.58 12.41 -15.08
CA ASP A 588 -3.88 12.99 -16.22
C ASP A 588 -4.50 12.65 -17.58
N VAL A 589 -5.73 12.12 -17.56
CA VAL A 589 -6.56 11.82 -18.73
C VAL A 589 -7.68 12.85 -18.87
N ASP A 590 -7.61 13.75 -19.86
CA ASP A 590 -8.66 14.75 -20.14
C ASP A 590 -9.23 14.55 -21.56
N ASP A 591 -10.56 14.48 -21.66
CA ASP A 591 -11.34 14.46 -22.90
C ASP A 591 -10.96 13.35 -23.92
N ASP A 592 -10.41 12.22 -23.45
CA ASP A 592 -9.94 11.13 -24.32
C ASP A 592 -11.07 10.18 -24.75
N ALA A 593 -11.08 9.86 -26.04
CA ALA A 593 -11.90 8.81 -26.61
C ALA A 593 -11.26 8.17 -27.83
N ALA A 594 -11.28 6.83 -27.89
CA ALA A 594 -10.71 6.06 -28.98
C ALA A 594 -11.73 5.12 -29.64
N LEU A 595 -11.86 5.23 -30.96
CA LEU A 595 -12.57 4.25 -31.78
C LEU A 595 -11.57 3.19 -32.23
N VAL A 596 -11.36 2.19 -31.37
CA VAL A 596 -10.38 1.12 -31.58
C VAL A 596 -10.83 0.19 -32.71
N SER A 597 -12.12 -0.10 -32.79
CA SER A 597 -12.67 -0.89 -33.89
C SER A 597 -14.04 -0.41 -34.36
N PRO A 598 -14.31 -0.37 -35.68
CA PRO A 598 -13.37 -0.61 -36.79
C PRO A 598 -12.24 0.44 -36.83
N ALA A 599 -10.99 0.01 -36.84
CA ALA A 599 -9.82 0.89 -36.92
C ALA A 599 -9.72 1.54 -38.32
N PRO A 600 -9.04 2.69 -38.46
CA PRO A 600 -8.80 3.30 -39.75
C PRO A 600 -8.13 2.35 -40.74
N GLY A 601 -8.77 2.17 -41.89
CA GLY A 601 -8.30 1.28 -42.97
C GLY A 601 -8.49 -0.22 -42.71
N SER A 602 -9.16 -0.61 -41.62
CA SER A 602 -9.39 -2.03 -41.30
C SER A 602 -10.21 -2.75 -42.36
N VAL A 603 -9.97 -4.06 -42.51
CA VAL A 603 -10.63 -4.89 -43.52
C VAL A 603 -11.31 -6.09 -42.89
N HIS A 604 -12.60 -6.25 -43.19
CA HIS A 604 -13.43 -7.29 -42.59
C HIS A 604 -14.14 -8.14 -43.65
N ALA A 605 -14.44 -9.39 -43.33
CA ALA A 605 -15.18 -10.27 -44.22
C ALA A 605 -16.67 -9.89 -44.29
N ALA A 606 -17.26 -9.99 -45.46
CA ALA A 606 -18.70 -9.84 -45.66
C ALA A 606 -19.45 -10.93 -44.89
N GLY A 607 -20.40 -10.51 -44.06
CA GLY A 607 -21.15 -11.42 -43.19
C GLY A 607 -20.46 -11.79 -41.87
N ALA A 608 -19.20 -11.38 -41.65
CA ALA A 608 -18.56 -11.52 -40.35
C ALA A 608 -19.19 -10.56 -39.32
N ALA A 609 -19.09 -10.93 -38.04
CA ALA A 609 -19.43 -10.04 -36.93
C ALA A 609 -18.23 -9.14 -36.65
N ILE A 610 -18.23 -7.95 -37.23
CA ILE A 610 -17.17 -6.96 -37.12
C ILE A 610 -17.18 -6.39 -35.69
N PRO A 611 -16.07 -6.47 -34.93
CA PRO A 611 -16.02 -5.90 -33.59
C PRO A 611 -16.17 -4.38 -33.64
N VAL A 612 -16.96 -3.82 -32.74
CA VAL A 612 -17.07 -2.40 -32.47
C VAL A 612 -16.58 -2.15 -31.06
N GLU A 613 -15.57 -1.31 -30.94
CA GLU A 613 -14.94 -0.99 -29.66
C GLU A 613 -14.70 0.51 -29.58
N LEU A 614 -15.32 1.13 -28.58
CA LEU A 614 -15.16 2.54 -28.24
C LEU A 614 -14.75 2.65 -26.79
N TYR A 615 -13.73 3.46 -26.56
CA TYR A 615 -13.22 3.83 -25.26
C TYR A 615 -13.48 5.31 -25.07
N ALA A 616 -13.82 5.68 -23.84
CA ALA A 616 -13.90 7.05 -23.40
C ALA A 616 -13.49 7.08 -21.92
N GLU A 617 -12.57 7.96 -21.58
CA GLU A 617 -12.12 8.17 -20.22
C GLU A 617 -11.80 9.64 -20.01
N ASP A 618 -11.88 10.06 -18.75
CA ASP A 618 -11.73 11.42 -18.30
C ASP A 618 -11.52 11.39 -16.78
N ASP A 619 -10.66 12.26 -16.29
CA ASP A 619 -10.28 12.41 -14.89
C ASP A 619 -11.43 12.91 -14.00
N GLY A 620 -12.58 13.30 -14.56
CA GLY A 620 -13.76 13.75 -13.81
C GLY A 620 -15.11 13.25 -14.34
N ARG A 621 -15.19 12.86 -15.61
CA ARG A 621 -16.44 12.48 -16.29
C ARG A 621 -16.63 10.98 -16.36
N THR A 622 -17.87 10.53 -16.18
CA THR A 622 -18.23 9.11 -16.31
C THR A 622 -18.95 8.87 -17.64
N PRO A 623 -18.37 8.09 -18.57
CA PRO A 623 -19.06 7.66 -19.78
C PRO A 623 -20.37 6.93 -19.46
N ALA A 624 -21.44 7.23 -20.21
CA ALA A 624 -22.75 6.63 -19.98
C ALA A 624 -23.28 5.89 -21.21
N THR A 625 -23.32 6.57 -22.35
CA THR A 625 -23.84 5.98 -23.59
C THR A 625 -23.06 6.40 -24.82
N ALA A 626 -23.18 5.64 -25.91
CA ALA A 626 -22.63 6.00 -27.21
C ALA A 626 -23.65 5.81 -28.34
N THR A 627 -23.41 6.53 -29.44
CA THR A 627 -24.12 6.35 -30.71
C THR A 627 -23.14 5.98 -31.80
N LEU A 628 -23.44 4.90 -32.54
CA LEU A 628 -22.69 4.42 -33.70
C LEU A 628 -23.49 4.69 -34.98
N THR A 629 -22.85 5.29 -35.98
CA THR A 629 -23.43 5.49 -37.32
C THR A 629 -22.47 4.96 -38.38
N ILE A 630 -22.93 4.00 -39.19
CA ILE A 630 -22.19 3.49 -40.34
C ILE A 630 -22.71 4.15 -41.62
N ARG A 631 -21.80 4.76 -42.37
CA ARG A 631 -22.07 5.38 -43.67
C ARG A 631 -21.37 4.64 -44.79
N ASP A 632 -22.01 4.51 -45.94
CA ASP A 632 -21.37 4.00 -47.15
C ASP A 632 -20.51 5.08 -47.84
N SER A 633 -19.85 4.72 -48.94
CA SER A 633 -19.03 5.64 -49.74
C SER A 633 -19.79 6.81 -50.37
N GLN A 634 -21.13 6.77 -50.40
CA GLN A 634 -21.99 7.88 -50.85
C GLN A 634 -22.47 8.75 -49.69
N GLY A 635 -22.01 8.48 -48.45
CA GLY A 635 -22.39 9.19 -47.24
C GLY A 635 -23.76 8.79 -46.68
N ARG A 636 -24.43 7.79 -47.26
CA ARG A 636 -25.75 7.32 -46.81
C ARG A 636 -25.58 6.50 -45.54
N THR A 637 -26.40 6.76 -44.54
CA THR A 637 -26.45 5.93 -43.33
C THR A 637 -27.03 4.57 -43.67
N VAL A 638 -26.21 3.53 -43.56
CA VAL A 638 -26.63 2.14 -43.76
C VAL A 638 -26.98 1.45 -42.44
N ARG A 639 -26.47 1.96 -41.31
CA ARG A 639 -26.79 1.49 -39.97
C ARG A 639 -26.62 2.61 -38.95
N ARG A 640 -27.46 2.64 -37.93
CA ARG A 640 -27.32 3.52 -36.78
C ARG A 640 -27.80 2.79 -35.53
N GLU A 641 -26.96 2.75 -34.51
CA GLU A 641 -27.25 2.21 -33.19
C GLU A 641 -27.08 3.32 -32.17
N SER A 642 -28.03 3.48 -31.25
CA SER A 642 -28.02 4.54 -30.24
C SER A 642 -28.28 3.95 -28.86
N GLY A 643 -27.68 4.52 -27.83
CA GLY A 643 -27.84 4.04 -26.46
C GLY A 643 -27.03 2.78 -26.16
N LEU A 644 -25.92 2.59 -26.89
CA LEU A 644 -24.90 1.61 -26.52
C LEU A 644 -24.37 2.00 -25.15
N LYS A 645 -24.40 1.08 -24.17
CA LYS A 645 -24.08 1.41 -22.78
C LYS A 645 -22.62 1.10 -22.48
N PHE A 646 -21.95 2.05 -21.85
CA PHE A 646 -20.66 1.81 -21.22
C PHE A 646 -20.84 0.84 -20.05
N GLY A 647 -19.89 -0.06 -19.85
CA GLY A 647 -20.02 -1.11 -18.84
C GLY A 647 -21.27 -1.97 -19.03
N ALA A 648 -21.50 -2.50 -20.22
CA ALA A 648 -22.51 -3.55 -20.45
C ALA A 648 -21.94 -4.94 -20.08
N ARG A 649 -22.76 -5.81 -19.47
CA ARG A 649 -22.33 -7.13 -18.95
C ARG A 649 -21.69 -8.01 -20.03
N ASN A 650 -20.65 -8.73 -19.65
CA ASN A 650 -20.01 -9.76 -20.48
C ASN A 650 -20.65 -11.13 -20.20
N ASP A 651 -20.98 -11.89 -21.25
CA ASP A 651 -21.57 -13.23 -21.12
C ASP A 651 -20.46 -14.24 -20.76
N ARG A 652 -20.42 -14.72 -19.51
CA ARG A 652 -19.45 -15.73 -19.05
C ARG A 652 -19.65 -17.05 -19.80
N THR A 653 -18.55 -17.66 -20.28
CA THR A 653 -18.63 -18.90 -21.09
C THR A 653 -17.61 -19.98 -20.72
N GLY A 654 -16.78 -19.75 -19.70
CA GLY A 654 -15.71 -20.64 -19.24
C GLY A 654 -15.95 -21.30 -17.87
N LYS A 655 -14.99 -22.12 -17.42
CA LYS A 655 -14.98 -22.72 -16.08
C LYS A 655 -14.58 -21.67 -15.03
N GLU A 656 -15.31 -21.61 -13.92
CA GLU A 656 -14.98 -20.70 -12.82
C GLU A 656 -14.41 -21.46 -11.63
N ASN A 657 -13.21 -21.08 -11.20
CA ASN A 657 -12.57 -21.59 -10.00
C ASN A 657 -12.61 -20.49 -8.94
N CYS A 658 -13.54 -20.60 -7.99
CA CYS A 658 -13.68 -19.64 -6.91
C CYS A 658 -12.52 -19.75 -5.92
N TYR A 659 -12.18 -18.64 -5.28
CA TYR A 659 -11.11 -18.61 -4.30
C TYR A 659 -11.38 -19.60 -3.17
N THR A 660 -10.34 -20.36 -2.79
CA THR A 660 -10.40 -21.31 -1.68
C THR A 660 -9.30 -20.96 -0.69
N PRO A 661 -9.68 -20.48 0.52
CA PRO A 661 -8.71 -20.26 1.58
C PRO A 661 -7.90 -21.52 1.89
N PRO A 662 -6.63 -21.42 2.29
CA PRO A 662 -5.83 -22.57 2.70
C PRO A 662 -6.54 -23.43 3.77
N GLY A 663 -6.73 -24.72 3.49
CA GLY A 663 -7.46 -25.66 4.37
C GLY A 663 -8.97 -25.41 4.49
N GLY A 664 -9.51 -24.44 3.75
CA GLY A 664 -10.91 -24.02 3.77
C GLY A 664 -11.76 -24.65 2.67
N LYS A 665 -12.95 -24.08 2.46
CA LYS A 665 -13.86 -24.43 1.35
C LYS A 665 -13.89 -23.28 0.34
N PRO A 666 -14.15 -23.57 -0.95
CA PRO A 666 -14.33 -22.52 -1.95
C PRO A 666 -15.43 -21.54 -1.53
N GLU A 667 -15.15 -20.27 -1.70
CA GLU A 667 -16.11 -19.19 -1.53
C GLU A 667 -17.01 -19.04 -2.76
N PRO A 668 -18.16 -18.34 -2.67
CA PRO A 668 -18.92 -17.98 -3.85
C PRO A 668 -18.08 -17.11 -4.79
N CYS A 669 -18.04 -17.47 -6.08
CA CYS A 669 -17.43 -16.62 -7.09
C CYS A 669 -18.20 -15.29 -7.18
N PRO A 670 -17.52 -14.15 -7.22
CA PRO A 670 -18.18 -12.86 -7.43
C PRO A 670 -18.75 -12.76 -8.85
N ASP A 671 -19.63 -11.80 -9.06
CA ASP A 671 -20.12 -11.43 -10.39
C ASP A 671 -19.00 -10.86 -11.26
N ALA A 672 -19.08 -11.09 -12.58
CA ALA A 672 -18.08 -10.55 -13.51
C ALA A 672 -18.27 -9.05 -13.60
N ARG A 673 -17.19 -8.33 -13.33
CA ARG A 673 -17.09 -6.91 -13.55
C ARG A 673 -16.75 -6.64 -15.01
N ILE A 674 -16.91 -5.39 -15.39
CA ILE A 674 -16.77 -4.88 -16.75
C ILE A 674 -16.08 -3.54 -16.68
N SER A 675 -15.26 -3.24 -17.67
CA SER A 675 -14.67 -1.92 -17.83
C SER A 675 -15.78 -0.87 -18.03
N TRP A 676 -15.75 0.17 -17.21
CA TRP A 676 -16.70 1.28 -17.26
C TRP A 676 -16.31 2.32 -18.32
N THR A 677 -15.08 2.28 -18.84
CA THR A 677 -14.55 3.17 -19.90
C THR A 677 -14.89 2.70 -21.30
N ARG A 678 -15.51 1.51 -21.45
CA ARG A 678 -15.68 0.84 -22.74
C ARG A 678 -17.13 0.55 -23.13
N VAL A 679 -17.38 0.69 -24.43
CA VAL A 679 -18.54 0.16 -25.15
C VAL A 679 -18.10 -0.91 -26.15
N SER A 680 -18.79 -2.04 -26.15
CA SER A 680 -18.54 -3.15 -27.08
C SER A 680 -19.82 -3.59 -27.78
N ASP A 681 -19.72 -3.79 -29.10
CA ASP A 681 -20.80 -4.28 -29.93
C ASP A 681 -20.25 -5.04 -31.15
N ARG A 682 -21.14 -5.56 -32.00
CA ARG A 682 -20.77 -6.22 -33.25
C ARG A 682 -21.66 -5.79 -34.41
N ILE A 683 -21.03 -5.44 -35.53
CA ILE A 683 -21.75 -5.18 -36.78
C ILE A 683 -21.70 -6.41 -37.68
N GLY A 684 -22.86 -6.99 -37.96
CA GLY A 684 -23.04 -7.99 -39.01
C GLY A 684 -23.75 -7.43 -40.24
N GLY A 685 -23.75 -8.21 -41.33
CA GLY A 685 -24.64 -8.01 -42.47
C GLY A 685 -24.25 -6.92 -43.47
N LEU A 686 -23.05 -6.34 -43.36
CA LEU A 686 -22.55 -5.41 -44.37
C LEU A 686 -22.13 -6.15 -45.65
N ARG A 687 -22.51 -5.59 -46.80
CA ARG A 687 -22.07 -6.07 -48.12
C ARG A 687 -20.64 -5.59 -48.41
N PRO A 688 -19.91 -6.24 -49.32
CA PRO A 688 -18.61 -5.74 -49.77
C PRO A 688 -18.69 -4.27 -50.20
N GLY A 689 -17.77 -3.44 -49.72
CA GLY A 689 -17.77 -2.00 -49.93
C GLY A 689 -16.87 -1.25 -48.94
N THR A 690 -16.77 0.06 -49.14
CA THR A 690 -16.08 0.98 -48.23
C THR A 690 -17.10 1.71 -47.37
N TYR A 691 -16.83 1.80 -46.08
CA TYR A 691 -17.70 2.41 -45.09
C TYR A 691 -16.91 3.38 -44.20
N THR A 692 -17.65 4.22 -43.47
CA THR A 692 -17.13 5.04 -42.38
C THR A 692 -17.96 4.78 -41.14
N ALA A 693 -17.30 4.37 -40.05
CA ALA A 693 -17.88 4.34 -38.72
C ALA A 693 -17.75 5.73 -38.08
N GLN A 694 -18.83 6.23 -37.51
CA GLN A 694 -18.86 7.47 -36.73
C GLN A 694 -19.37 7.13 -35.33
N MET A 695 -18.59 7.47 -34.30
CA MET A 695 -19.00 7.25 -32.90
C MET A 695 -18.90 8.52 -32.08
N THR A 696 -19.84 8.69 -31.16
CA THR A 696 -19.90 9.78 -30.19
C THR A 696 -20.29 9.19 -28.84
N ALA A 697 -19.42 9.33 -27.83
CA ALA A 697 -19.74 9.03 -26.44
C ALA A 697 -20.46 10.21 -25.78
N VAL A 698 -21.24 9.93 -24.75
CA VAL A 698 -21.96 10.91 -23.92
C VAL A 698 -21.85 10.49 -22.46
N ASP A 699 -21.50 11.43 -21.58
CA ASP A 699 -21.27 11.18 -20.15
C ASP A 699 -22.59 11.10 -19.36
N THR A 700 -22.49 10.85 -18.05
CA THR A 700 -23.65 10.80 -17.15
C THR A 700 -24.40 12.13 -17.01
N LYS A 701 -23.76 13.26 -17.37
CA LYS A 701 -24.34 14.62 -17.35
C LYS A 701 -24.95 15.03 -18.70
N GLY A 702 -24.75 14.23 -19.75
CA GLY A 702 -25.25 14.50 -21.10
C GLY A 702 -24.28 15.27 -22.00
N THR A 703 -23.04 15.49 -21.57
CA THR A 703 -21.98 16.13 -22.36
C THR A 703 -21.35 15.11 -23.30
N ALA A 704 -21.17 15.49 -24.56
CA ALA A 704 -20.64 14.61 -25.60
C ALA A 704 -19.14 14.82 -25.81
N TRP A 705 -18.39 13.73 -25.94
CA TRP A 705 -17.02 13.75 -26.47
C TRP A 705 -17.00 14.08 -27.98
N PRO A 706 -15.85 14.47 -28.54
CA PRO A 706 -15.68 14.64 -29.98
C PRO A 706 -16.12 13.41 -30.78
N THR A 707 -16.70 13.63 -31.96
CA THR A 707 -17.15 12.53 -32.83
C THR A 707 -15.97 11.93 -33.60
N LEU A 708 -15.66 10.67 -33.30
CA LEU A 708 -14.61 9.89 -33.94
C LEU A 708 -15.09 9.31 -35.28
N LYS A 709 -14.19 9.23 -36.28
CA LYS A 709 -14.54 8.79 -37.64
C LYS A 709 -13.45 7.92 -38.25
N ASN A 710 -13.77 6.64 -38.48
CA ASN A 710 -12.83 5.68 -39.07
C ASN A 710 -13.37 5.09 -40.37
N PRO A 711 -12.64 5.21 -41.50
CA PRO A 711 -12.97 4.47 -42.71
C PRO A 711 -12.54 3.00 -42.56
N PHE A 712 -13.35 2.06 -43.07
CA PHE A 712 -13.02 0.63 -43.12
C PHE A 712 -13.60 -0.02 -44.39
N LYS A 713 -13.14 -1.24 -44.70
CA LYS A 713 -13.60 -2.00 -45.86
C LYS A 713 -14.22 -3.31 -45.44
N VAL A 714 -15.22 -3.73 -46.20
CA VAL A 714 -15.78 -5.07 -46.16
C VAL A 714 -15.49 -5.73 -47.51
N VAL A 715 -14.94 -6.94 -47.50
CA VAL A 715 -14.57 -7.71 -48.70
C VAL A 715 -15.18 -9.12 -48.64
N PRO A 716 -15.34 -9.84 -49.75
CA PRO A 716 -15.72 -11.25 -49.72
C PRO A 716 -14.78 -12.07 -48.83
N ASP A 717 -15.31 -12.97 -48.00
CA ASP A 717 -14.52 -13.78 -47.04
C ASP A 717 -13.36 -14.54 -47.69
N LYS A 718 -13.57 -15.05 -48.91
CA LYS A 718 -12.54 -15.74 -49.72
C LYS A 718 -11.33 -14.89 -50.09
N GLU A 719 -11.41 -13.57 -49.93
CA GLU A 719 -10.31 -12.62 -50.19
C GLU A 719 -9.47 -12.37 -48.94
N LEU A 720 -9.87 -12.88 -47.76
CA LEU A 720 -9.13 -12.79 -46.52
C LEU A 720 -8.50 -14.13 -46.15
N THR A 721 -7.28 -14.05 -45.64
CA THR A 721 -6.57 -15.16 -45.04
C THR A 721 -6.92 -15.25 -43.56
N LYS A 722 -7.30 -16.44 -43.09
CA LYS A 722 -7.50 -16.66 -41.66
C LYS A 722 -6.16 -16.59 -40.93
N PRO A 723 -6.04 -15.76 -39.86
CA PRO A 723 -4.83 -15.69 -39.06
C PRO A 723 -4.47 -17.05 -38.47
N LYS A 724 -3.17 -17.37 -38.43
CA LYS A 724 -2.65 -18.61 -37.86
C LYS A 724 -1.91 -18.33 -36.56
N SER A 725 -2.00 -19.25 -35.60
CA SER A 725 -1.09 -19.29 -34.46
C SER A 725 0.30 -19.76 -34.90
N GLY A 726 1.33 -19.39 -34.14
CA GLY A 726 2.72 -19.72 -34.43
C GLY A 726 3.42 -20.26 -33.19
N GLN A 727 4.59 -19.70 -32.89
CA GLN A 727 5.42 -20.04 -31.74
C GLN A 727 4.70 -19.71 -30.43
N ASP A 728 4.97 -20.53 -29.42
CA ASP A 728 4.50 -20.26 -28.06
C ASP A 728 5.26 -19.08 -27.44
N TRP A 729 4.54 -18.36 -26.59
CA TRP A 729 5.02 -17.27 -25.78
C TRP A 729 4.79 -17.64 -24.31
N THR A 730 5.80 -18.23 -23.67
CA THR A 730 5.58 -18.98 -22.42
C THR A 730 5.79 -18.18 -21.14
N ARG A 731 6.32 -16.97 -21.23
CA ARG A 731 6.65 -16.07 -20.10
C ARG A 731 6.92 -14.66 -20.60
N GLN A 732 7.14 -13.69 -19.70
CA GLN A 732 7.67 -12.37 -20.09
C GLN A 732 8.99 -12.52 -20.84
N GLY A 733 9.17 -11.79 -21.94
CA GLY A 733 10.32 -11.96 -22.82
C GLY A 733 10.29 -13.24 -23.67
N ARG A 734 9.14 -13.94 -23.71
CA ARG A 734 8.81 -15.16 -24.49
C ARG A 734 9.46 -16.45 -24.02
N ASP A 735 10.78 -16.46 -23.91
CA ASP A 735 11.60 -17.66 -23.72
C ASP A 735 12.56 -17.53 -22.52
N GLU A 736 13.31 -18.59 -22.23
CA GLU A 736 14.26 -18.60 -21.12
C GLU A 736 15.35 -17.54 -21.23
N ALA A 737 15.62 -17.00 -22.42
CA ALA A 737 16.63 -15.96 -22.63
C ALA A 737 16.06 -14.53 -22.48
N GLY A 738 14.75 -14.38 -22.24
CA GLY A 738 14.07 -13.11 -21.99
C GLY A 738 14.08 -12.14 -23.17
N ARG A 739 14.26 -12.63 -24.40
CA ARG A 739 14.60 -11.78 -25.55
C ARG A 739 13.48 -10.87 -26.05
N GLY A 740 12.22 -11.14 -25.70
CA GLY A 740 11.10 -10.38 -26.25
C GLY A 740 11.07 -10.44 -27.78
N ALA A 741 11.44 -11.60 -28.35
CA ALA A 741 11.67 -11.74 -29.78
C ALA A 741 11.02 -13.00 -30.34
N SER A 742 10.48 -12.94 -31.56
CA SER A 742 9.83 -14.09 -32.21
C SER A 742 10.20 -14.22 -33.69
N ALA A 743 10.30 -15.47 -34.17
CA ALA A 743 10.48 -15.71 -35.60
C ALA A 743 9.19 -15.49 -36.41
N ASP A 744 8.04 -15.50 -35.74
CA ASP A 744 6.76 -15.16 -36.35
C ASP A 744 6.71 -13.68 -36.75
N ASN A 745 5.84 -13.36 -37.70
CA ASN A 745 5.76 -12.00 -38.24
C ASN A 745 4.34 -11.61 -38.70
N PRO A 746 3.55 -11.00 -37.81
CA PRO A 746 2.24 -10.43 -38.13
C PRO A 746 2.32 -9.34 -39.21
N GLY A 747 3.42 -8.60 -39.28
CA GLY A 747 3.59 -7.44 -40.16
C GLY A 747 2.98 -6.16 -39.57
N SER A 748 2.99 -5.07 -40.35
CA SER A 748 2.60 -3.74 -39.85
C SER A 748 1.12 -3.40 -39.99
N ALA A 749 0.38 -4.11 -40.85
CA ALA A 749 -1.05 -3.90 -41.04
C ALA A 749 -1.83 -4.93 -40.24
N LEU A 750 -2.50 -4.47 -39.19
CA LEU A 750 -3.23 -5.28 -38.22
C LEU A 750 -4.69 -4.84 -38.17
N ASP A 751 -5.57 -5.80 -37.91
CA ASP A 751 -6.99 -5.57 -37.63
C ASP A 751 -7.35 -6.20 -36.29
N LEU A 752 -8.11 -5.45 -35.47
CA LEU A 752 -8.69 -6.01 -34.24
C LEU A 752 -9.65 -7.14 -34.61
N ARG A 753 -9.43 -8.34 -34.05
CA ARG A 753 -10.31 -9.50 -34.26
C ARG A 753 -11.28 -9.67 -33.11
N TRP A 754 -10.82 -9.44 -31.89
CA TRP A 754 -11.64 -9.42 -30.68
C TRP A 754 -10.95 -8.59 -29.59
N ALA A 755 -11.75 -8.10 -28.65
CA ALA A 755 -11.28 -7.51 -27.41
C ALA A 755 -12.08 -8.12 -26.24
N ALA A 756 -11.41 -8.38 -25.13
CA ALA A 756 -12.01 -8.96 -23.93
C ALA A 756 -11.62 -8.17 -22.69
N SER A 757 -12.62 -7.70 -21.94
CA SER A 757 -12.41 -7.08 -20.63
C SER A 757 -12.36 -8.17 -19.56
N THR A 758 -11.37 -8.09 -18.68
CA THR A 758 -11.24 -9.00 -17.52
C THR A 758 -12.17 -8.60 -16.37
N GLY A 759 -12.58 -7.32 -16.34
CA GLY A 759 -13.36 -6.68 -15.28
C GLY A 759 -12.53 -5.98 -14.21
N GLU A 760 -11.20 -6.06 -14.32
CA GLU A 760 -10.18 -5.45 -13.45
C GLU A 760 -8.99 -5.00 -14.33
N GLN A 761 -7.95 -4.38 -13.80
CA GLN A 761 -6.96 -3.64 -14.61
C GLN A 761 -5.69 -4.45 -14.96
N PHE A 762 -4.90 -3.90 -15.88
CA PHE A 762 -3.52 -4.30 -16.16
C PHE A 762 -2.60 -3.12 -15.88
N ASN A 763 -1.32 -3.33 -15.56
CA ASN A 763 -0.32 -2.26 -15.61
C ASN A 763 0.98 -2.78 -16.19
N LEU A 764 1.67 -3.66 -15.46
CA LEU A 764 2.92 -4.31 -15.89
C LEU A 764 2.74 -5.80 -16.20
N ASP A 765 1.50 -6.21 -16.39
CA ASP A 765 1.13 -7.57 -16.72
C ASP A 765 1.66 -7.95 -18.11
N GLY A 766 1.65 -9.24 -18.39
CA GLY A 766 1.92 -9.75 -19.72
C GLY A 766 1.05 -10.96 -19.99
N SER A 767 0.93 -11.31 -21.26
CA SER A 767 0.18 -12.49 -21.68
C SER A 767 1.12 -13.63 -22.05
N VAL A 768 0.70 -14.86 -21.74
CA VAL A 768 1.31 -16.07 -22.30
C VAL A 768 0.39 -16.67 -23.35
N ILE A 769 0.99 -17.21 -24.40
CA ILE A 769 0.29 -17.82 -25.53
C ILE A 769 0.83 -19.23 -25.72
N ALA A 770 -0.04 -20.23 -25.62
CA ALA A 770 0.31 -21.60 -25.96
C ALA A 770 -0.95 -22.41 -26.21
N ASP A 771 -0.85 -23.46 -27.02
CA ASP A 771 -1.92 -24.43 -27.26
C ASP A 771 -3.26 -23.77 -27.66
N GLY A 772 -3.22 -22.67 -28.42
CA GLY A 772 -4.40 -21.93 -28.86
C GLY A 772 -5.08 -21.11 -27.75
N ARG A 773 -4.38 -20.82 -26.66
CA ARG A 773 -4.88 -20.03 -25.52
C ARG A 773 -4.03 -18.80 -25.29
N VAL A 774 -4.67 -17.76 -24.76
CA VAL A 774 -4.02 -16.57 -24.20
C VAL A 774 -4.35 -16.54 -22.72
N ILE A 775 -3.33 -16.52 -21.86
CA ILE A 775 -3.50 -16.54 -20.40
C ILE A 775 -2.91 -15.24 -19.82
N VAL A 776 -3.67 -14.60 -18.93
CA VAL A 776 -3.35 -13.31 -18.33
C VAL A 776 -3.68 -13.30 -16.83
N SER A 777 -2.98 -12.45 -16.09
CA SER A 777 -3.30 -12.00 -14.73
C SER A 777 -3.99 -10.64 -14.80
N SER A 778 -4.97 -10.39 -13.93
CA SER A 778 -5.49 -9.04 -13.68
C SER A 778 -5.13 -8.57 -12.28
N ARG A 779 -4.98 -7.25 -12.12
CA ARG A 779 -4.80 -6.58 -10.83
C ARG A 779 -6.09 -5.91 -10.41
N ALA A 780 -6.44 -6.04 -9.14
CA ALA A 780 -7.73 -5.65 -8.63
C ALA A 780 -7.64 -4.22 -8.08
N PHE A 781 -8.25 -3.29 -8.79
CA PHE A 781 -8.20 -1.85 -8.50
C PHE A 781 -9.50 -1.34 -7.89
N ASP A 782 -10.58 -2.07 -8.19
CA ASP A 782 -11.95 -1.68 -7.90
C ASP A 782 -12.64 -2.66 -6.93
N SER A 783 -12.07 -3.84 -6.70
CA SER A 783 -12.64 -4.89 -5.86
C SER A 783 -11.56 -5.87 -5.39
N PRO A 784 -11.79 -6.71 -4.36
CA PRO A 784 -10.76 -7.59 -3.81
C PRO A 784 -10.54 -8.86 -4.67
N TYR A 785 -10.86 -8.81 -5.96
CA TYR A 785 -11.00 -9.99 -6.82
C TYR A 785 -9.93 -10.03 -7.91
N SER A 786 -8.70 -10.30 -7.52
CA SER A 786 -7.59 -10.56 -8.45
C SER A 786 -7.80 -11.92 -9.14
N MET A 787 -7.45 -12.03 -10.42
CA MET A 787 -7.83 -13.18 -11.24
C MET A 787 -6.73 -13.62 -12.20
N MET A 788 -6.70 -14.92 -12.47
CA MET A 788 -6.04 -15.50 -13.64
C MET A 788 -7.10 -15.95 -14.63
N LEU A 789 -6.92 -15.62 -15.90
CA LEU A 789 -7.91 -15.88 -16.95
C LEU A 789 -7.24 -16.50 -18.17
N ALA A 790 -7.96 -17.40 -18.84
CA ALA A 790 -7.58 -17.93 -20.14
C ALA A 790 -8.66 -17.71 -21.18
N TYR A 791 -8.24 -17.34 -22.38
CA TYR A 791 -9.10 -17.08 -23.52
C TYR A 791 -8.69 -17.94 -24.71
N ASP A 792 -9.67 -18.35 -25.51
CA ASP A 792 -9.41 -18.92 -26.83
C ASP A 792 -8.77 -17.86 -27.73
N LEU A 793 -7.58 -18.17 -28.25
CA LEU A 793 -6.76 -17.27 -29.04
C LEU A 793 -7.52 -16.66 -30.23
N THR A 794 -8.39 -17.44 -30.86
CA THR A 794 -9.03 -17.05 -32.13
C THR A 794 -10.31 -16.26 -31.92
N SER A 795 -11.11 -16.64 -30.92
CA SER A 795 -12.47 -16.13 -30.72
C SER A 795 -12.60 -15.13 -29.57
N GLY A 796 -11.61 -15.08 -28.66
CA GLY A 796 -11.69 -14.29 -27.43
C GLY A 796 -12.68 -14.85 -26.41
N ARG A 797 -13.17 -16.09 -26.61
CA ARG A 797 -14.06 -16.75 -25.66
C ARG A 797 -13.27 -17.15 -24.42
N GLU A 798 -13.75 -16.76 -23.24
CA GLU A 798 -13.16 -17.18 -21.97
C GLU A 798 -13.26 -18.71 -21.80
N ILE A 799 -12.14 -19.35 -21.51
CA ILE A 799 -12.01 -20.80 -21.29
C ILE A 799 -12.16 -21.09 -19.80
N TRP A 800 -11.44 -20.36 -18.96
CA TRP A 800 -11.52 -20.46 -17.51
C TRP A 800 -11.12 -19.15 -16.83
N ARG A 801 -11.56 -18.98 -15.59
CA ARG A 801 -11.06 -17.98 -14.64
C ARG A 801 -10.84 -18.58 -13.27
N THR A 802 -9.85 -18.04 -12.56
CA THR A 802 -9.50 -18.44 -11.20
C THR A 802 -9.32 -17.21 -10.34
N TYR A 803 -10.07 -17.15 -9.24
CA TYR A 803 -10.00 -16.06 -8.26
C TYR A 803 -8.88 -16.34 -7.26
N LEU A 804 -8.06 -15.32 -7.00
CA LEU A 804 -6.86 -15.39 -6.19
C LEU A 804 -6.94 -14.47 -4.97
N ASP A 805 -6.12 -14.76 -3.97
CA ASP A 805 -5.87 -13.85 -2.83
C ASP A 805 -4.71 -12.92 -3.19
N GLY A 806 -5.01 -11.64 -3.45
CA GLY A 806 -4.03 -10.59 -3.77
C GLY A 806 -3.68 -10.45 -5.25
N ASP A 807 -3.12 -9.29 -5.61
CA ASP A 807 -2.86 -8.91 -7.00
C ASP A 807 -1.73 -9.70 -7.63
N ALA A 808 -1.98 -10.26 -8.81
CA ALA A 808 -0.96 -10.92 -9.61
C ALA A 808 -0.27 -9.85 -10.48
N GLU A 809 0.93 -9.42 -10.08
CA GLU A 809 1.54 -8.20 -10.61
C GLU A 809 2.61 -8.42 -11.69
N SER A 810 2.50 -9.46 -12.53
CA SER A 810 3.46 -9.74 -13.62
C SER A 810 2.91 -10.76 -14.60
N ALA A 811 3.54 -10.87 -15.78
CA ALA A 811 3.22 -11.94 -16.72
C ALA A 811 3.40 -13.32 -16.05
N PRO A 812 2.44 -14.24 -16.21
CA PRO A 812 2.59 -15.60 -15.68
C PRO A 812 3.66 -16.38 -16.47
N THR A 813 4.12 -17.49 -15.90
CA THR A 813 4.99 -18.45 -16.61
C THR A 813 4.26 -19.76 -16.85
N LEU A 814 4.21 -20.21 -18.10
CA LEU A 814 3.75 -21.53 -18.50
C LEU A 814 4.94 -22.49 -18.60
N HIS A 815 4.90 -23.59 -17.85
CA HIS A 815 5.91 -24.65 -17.91
C HIS A 815 5.25 -26.02 -17.67
N HIS A 816 5.50 -27.00 -18.56
CA HIS A 816 4.94 -28.36 -18.50
C HIS A 816 3.43 -28.43 -18.18
N GLY A 817 2.62 -27.59 -18.84
CA GLY A 817 1.16 -27.57 -18.68
C GLY A 817 0.65 -26.92 -17.39
N LYS A 818 1.52 -26.24 -16.63
CA LYS A 818 1.16 -25.48 -15.44
C LYS A 818 1.51 -24.00 -15.58
N VAL A 819 0.68 -23.16 -14.99
CA VAL A 819 0.85 -21.71 -14.97
C VAL A 819 1.28 -21.29 -13.57
N TYR A 820 2.38 -20.55 -13.49
CA TYR A 820 3.00 -20.13 -12.23
C TYR A 820 2.97 -18.61 -12.10
N LEU A 821 2.64 -18.14 -10.90
CA LEU A 821 2.64 -16.72 -10.55
C LEU A 821 2.76 -16.53 -9.04
N THR A 822 3.06 -15.30 -8.63
CA THR A 822 2.94 -14.84 -7.25
C THR A 822 1.95 -13.67 -7.18
N THR A 823 1.53 -13.34 -5.96
CA THR A 823 0.60 -12.26 -5.67
C THR A 823 1.20 -11.26 -4.69
N ALA A 824 0.71 -10.02 -4.70
CA ALA A 824 1.18 -8.92 -3.86
C ALA A 824 1.16 -9.24 -2.35
N VAL A 825 0.31 -10.19 -1.92
CA VAL A 825 0.27 -10.69 -0.53
C VAL A 825 1.32 -11.76 -0.20
N GLY A 826 2.25 -12.04 -1.11
CA GLY A 826 3.35 -12.99 -0.91
C GLY A 826 3.02 -14.44 -1.22
N ARG A 827 1.87 -14.71 -1.87
CA ARG A 827 1.45 -16.09 -2.15
C ARG A 827 1.85 -16.51 -3.56
N ILE A 828 2.49 -17.66 -3.67
CA ILE A 828 2.84 -18.34 -4.92
C ILE A 828 1.78 -19.38 -5.27
N TYR A 829 1.45 -19.48 -6.55
CA TYR A 829 0.48 -20.42 -7.09
C TYR A 829 1.06 -21.21 -8.27
N ALA A 830 0.64 -22.46 -8.38
CA ALA A 830 0.68 -23.23 -9.62
C ALA A 830 -0.72 -23.68 -10.01
N LEU A 831 -1.16 -23.34 -11.21
CA LEU A 831 -2.48 -23.65 -11.76
C LEU A 831 -2.32 -24.65 -12.91
N ASP A 832 -3.31 -25.48 -13.14
CA ASP A 832 -3.41 -26.25 -14.38
C ASP A 832 -3.74 -25.31 -15.56
N ALA A 833 -2.96 -25.37 -16.64
CA ALA A 833 -3.17 -24.49 -17.79
C ALA A 833 -4.46 -24.80 -18.58
N GLY A 834 -4.98 -26.02 -18.47
CA GLY A 834 -6.14 -26.50 -19.22
C GLY A 834 -7.46 -25.98 -18.66
N ASP A 835 -7.59 -25.91 -17.33
CA ASP A 835 -8.85 -25.56 -16.67
C ASP A 835 -8.73 -24.57 -15.50
N GLY A 836 -7.51 -24.09 -15.20
CA GLY A 836 -7.23 -23.06 -14.22
C GLY A 836 -7.28 -23.50 -12.76
N HIS A 837 -7.54 -24.76 -12.44
CA HIS A 837 -7.61 -25.15 -11.02
C HIS A 837 -6.25 -25.02 -10.34
N VAL A 838 -6.24 -24.59 -9.08
CA VAL A 838 -5.02 -24.51 -8.26
C VAL A 838 -4.52 -25.93 -7.99
N VAL A 839 -3.32 -26.25 -8.47
CA VAL A 839 -2.62 -27.52 -8.23
C VAL A 839 -1.97 -27.49 -6.85
N TRP A 840 -1.27 -26.41 -6.55
CA TRP A 840 -0.72 -26.11 -5.23
C TRP A 840 -0.60 -24.59 -5.03
N GLN A 841 -0.58 -24.16 -3.77
CA GLN A 841 -0.34 -22.77 -3.36
C GLN A 841 0.42 -22.75 -2.03
N THR A 842 1.27 -21.75 -1.82
CA THR A 842 2.03 -21.52 -0.58
C THR A 842 2.24 -20.04 -0.34
N ILE A 843 2.32 -19.64 0.93
CA ILE A 843 2.69 -18.29 1.39
C ILE A 843 3.80 -18.44 2.43
N GLU A 844 4.85 -17.62 2.34
CA GLU A 844 5.99 -17.70 3.27
C GLU A 844 5.65 -17.12 4.64
N ASN A 845 4.94 -15.98 4.66
CA ASN A 845 4.75 -15.16 5.85
C ASN A 845 3.27 -14.79 6.05
N GLU A 846 2.48 -15.76 6.50
CA GLU A 846 1.10 -15.58 6.97
C GLU A 846 1.02 -15.86 8.47
N GLU A 847 0.54 -14.89 9.24
CA GLU A 847 0.39 -15.01 10.68
C GLU A 847 -1.08 -14.95 11.09
N ARG A 848 -1.50 -15.80 12.02
CA ARG A 848 -2.83 -15.77 12.62
C ARG A 848 -2.75 -15.26 14.04
N HIS A 849 -3.46 -14.16 14.30
CA HIS A 849 -3.59 -13.54 15.61
C HIS A 849 -5.06 -13.52 16.00
N GLY A 850 -5.50 -14.53 16.77
CA GLY A 850 -6.91 -14.73 17.09
C GLY A 850 -7.75 -14.96 15.83
N ASP A 851 -8.73 -14.07 15.60
CA ASP A 851 -9.62 -14.11 14.44
C ASP A 851 -9.08 -13.31 13.23
N THR A 852 -7.90 -12.68 13.36
CA THR A 852 -7.29 -11.87 12.29
C THR A 852 -6.18 -12.65 11.57
N VAL A 853 -6.09 -12.46 10.26
CA VAL A 853 -5.03 -13.01 9.42
C VAL A 853 -4.19 -11.85 8.88
N ARG A 854 -2.88 -11.91 9.13
CA ARG A 854 -1.92 -10.95 8.60
C ARG A 854 -1.06 -11.63 7.54
N ARG A 855 -0.83 -10.92 6.45
CA ARG A 855 -0.07 -11.40 5.30
C ARG A 855 1.07 -10.44 5.07
N TYR A 856 2.26 -10.84 5.49
CA TYR A 856 3.44 -9.98 5.50
C TYR A 856 4.33 -10.16 4.28
N GLY A 857 4.01 -11.11 3.39
CA GLY A 857 4.80 -11.27 2.17
C GLY A 857 4.47 -10.21 1.14
N ARG A 858 5.48 -9.81 0.36
CA ARG A 858 5.29 -9.14 -0.93
C ARG A 858 6.04 -9.91 -2.01
N ALA A 859 5.28 -10.62 -2.83
CA ALA A 859 5.79 -11.34 -3.98
C ALA A 859 5.03 -10.84 -5.23
N GLY A 860 5.30 -9.61 -5.67
CA GLY A 860 4.67 -9.02 -6.86
C GLY A 860 5.40 -9.34 -8.18
N GLY A 861 6.60 -9.91 -8.12
CA GLY A 861 7.42 -10.18 -9.30
C GLY A 861 7.02 -11.45 -10.07
N PRO A 862 7.55 -11.67 -11.28
CA PRO A 862 7.27 -12.86 -12.08
C PRO A 862 7.90 -14.13 -11.48
N VAL A 863 7.22 -15.27 -11.59
CA VAL A 863 7.79 -16.59 -11.28
C VAL A 863 8.48 -17.14 -12.52
N SER A 864 9.74 -17.51 -12.43
CA SER A 864 10.51 -18.09 -13.53
C SER A 864 10.78 -19.57 -13.30
N VAL A 865 10.36 -20.42 -14.23
CA VAL A 865 10.45 -21.89 -14.06
C VAL A 865 11.44 -22.50 -15.05
N PHE A 866 12.26 -23.41 -14.55
CA PHE A 866 13.37 -24.03 -15.28
C PHE A 866 13.55 -25.50 -14.94
N ASP A 867 13.78 -26.33 -15.96
CA ASP A 867 14.34 -27.67 -15.74
C ASP A 867 15.83 -27.57 -15.42
N VAL A 868 16.27 -28.26 -14.37
CA VAL A 868 17.67 -28.25 -13.92
C VAL A 868 18.44 -29.33 -14.67
N ASN A 869 19.43 -28.90 -15.45
CA ASN A 869 20.21 -29.78 -16.32
C ASN A 869 20.95 -30.86 -15.51
N GLY A 870 20.91 -32.09 -16.00
CA GLY A 870 21.49 -33.27 -15.36
C GLY A 870 20.64 -33.88 -14.24
N THR A 871 19.40 -33.41 -14.05
CA THR A 871 18.48 -33.91 -13.01
C THR A 871 17.04 -33.95 -13.52
N ASP A 872 16.14 -34.64 -12.81
CA ASP A 872 14.68 -34.63 -13.08
C ASP A 872 13.93 -33.50 -12.34
N ARG A 873 14.68 -32.57 -11.73
CA ARG A 873 14.12 -31.47 -10.93
C ARG A 873 13.77 -30.28 -11.81
N THR A 874 12.67 -29.63 -11.44
CA THR A 874 12.25 -28.36 -12.01
C THR A 874 12.18 -27.33 -10.88
N VAL A 875 12.79 -26.16 -11.09
CA VAL A 875 12.90 -25.08 -10.09
C VAL A 875 12.03 -23.90 -10.53
N ALA A 876 11.24 -23.38 -9.59
CA ALA A 876 10.55 -22.09 -9.69
C ALA A 876 11.32 -21.05 -8.88
N VAL A 877 11.79 -19.99 -9.55
CA VAL A 877 12.50 -18.86 -8.96
C VAL A 877 11.55 -17.67 -8.88
N TYR A 878 11.47 -17.03 -7.72
CA TYR A 878 10.63 -15.86 -7.51
C TYR A 878 11.20 -15.00 -6.39
N GLN A 879 10.68 -13.78 -6.29
CA GLN A 879 10.99 -12.87 -5.21
C GLN A 879 9.97 -13.02 -4.09
N ASP A 880 10.46 -13.09 -2.86
CA ASP A 880 9.68 -12.90 -1.65
C ASP A 880 10.32 -11.76 -0.85
N TRP A 881 9.70 -10.58 -0.93
CA TRP A 881 10.21 -9.36 -0.34
C TRP A 881 11.67 -9.07 -0.76
N ASN A 882 12.62 -9.15 0.17
CA ASN A 882 14.03 -8.91 -0.07
C ASN A 882 14.81 -10.19 -0.37
N LYS A 883 14.13 -11.30 -0.69
CA LYS A 883 14.76 -12.60 -0.94
C LYS A 883 14.46 -13.09 -2.34
N ILE A 884 15.44 -13.77 -2.92
CA ILE A 884 15.22 -14.64 -4.07
C ILE A 884 15.05 -16.06 -3.55
N GLN A 885 13.92 -16.67 -3.86
CA GLN A 885 13.56 -18.00 -3.40
C GLN A 885 13.44 -18.98 -4.56
N CYS A 886 13.79 -20.23 -4.27
CA CYS A 886 13.58 -21.37 -5.13
C CYS A 886 12.59 -22.36 -4.51
N ARG A 887 11.64 -22.82 -5.30
CA ARG A 887 10.77 -23.95 -4.96
C ARG A 887 10.86 -25.06 -6.00
N ASP A 888 10.61 -26.30 -5.58
CA ASP A 888 10.35 -27.37 -6.53
C ASP A 888 9.03 -27.06 -7.24
N ALA A 889 9.07 -26.94 -8.57
CA ALA A 889 7.91 -26.50 -9.33
C ALA A 889 6.76 -27.53 -9.34
N LYS A 890 7.04 -28.79 -9.01
CA LYS A 890 6.06 -29.88 -9.01
C LYS A 890 5.33 -29.95 -7.67
N SER A 891 6.05 -29.96 -6.54
CA SER A 891 5.46 -30.07 -5.20
C SER A 891 5.18 -28.73 -4.53
N GLY A 892 5.88 -27.67 -4.93
CA GLY A 892 5.88 -26.39 -4.25
C GLY A 892 6.81 -26.33 -3.04
N ASP A 893 7.64 -27.35 -2.76
CA ASP A 893 8.53 -27.37 -1.58
C ASP A 893 9.68 -26.35 -1.70
N LEU A 894 10.05 -25.70 -0.59
CA LEU A 894 11.16 -24.73 -0.54
C LEU A 894 12.50 -25.47 -0.71
N LEU A 895 13.28 -25.06 -1.69
CA LEU A 895 14.61 -25.64 -1.98
C LEU A 895 15.75 -24.80 -1.40
N GLY A 896 15.49 -23.51 -1.14
CA GLY A 896 16.46 -22.56 -0.64
C GLY A 896 16.28 -21.18 -1.29
N GLY A 897 17.25 -20.32 -1.08
CA GLY A 897 17.24 -18.95 -1.56
C GLY A 897 18.36 -18.13 -0.93
N PHE A 898 18.39 -16.85 -1.26
CA PHE A 898 19.36 -15.90 -0.71
C PHE A 898 18.74 -14.50 -0.59
N ASP A 899 19.31 -13.69 0.30
CA ASP A 899 18.92 -12.30 0.45
C ASP A 899 19.45 -11.46 -0.72
N ALA A 900 18.62 -10.57 -1.24
CA ALA A 900 19.01 -9.54 -2.19
C ALA A 900 19.92 -8.50 -1.50
N ALA A 901 20.59 -7.64 -2.29
CA ALA A 901 21.58 -6.70 -1.77
C ALA A 901 21.02 -5.64 -0.80
N THR A 902 19.71 -5.38 -0.81
CA THR A 902 19.02 -4.42 0.06
C THR A 902 17.75 -5.02 0.67
N ASN A 903 17.14 -4.30 1.61
CA ASN A 903 15.90 -4.71 2.27
C ASN A 903 14.65 -4.04 1.67
N TRP A 904 14.76 -3.39 0.50
CA TRP A 904 13.60 -2.82 -0.18
C TRP A 904 13.01 -3.87 -1.11
N GLY A 905 11.87 -4.45 -0.73
CA GLY A 905 11.37 -5.70 -1.33
C GLY A 905 10.45 -5.53 -2.53
N GLN A 906 10.76 -4.62 -3.46
CA GLN A 906 9.99 -4.45 -4.70
C GLN A 906 10.89 -4.44 -5.95
N PHE A 907 10.73 -5.44 -6.82
CA PHE A 907 11.23 -5.41 -8.19
C PHE A 907 10.45 -6.42 -9.05
N HIS A 908 10.38 -6.15 -10.36
CA HIS A 908 9.62 -6.99 -11.30
C HIS A 908 10.59 -7.56 -12.33
N SER A 909 11.41 -8.53 -11.91
CA SER A 909 12.45 -9.13 -12.77
C SER A 909 12.21 -10.60 -13.02
N THR A 910 12.02 -10.96 -14.29
CA THR A 910 12.03 -12.35 -14.76
C THR A 910 13.47 -12.85 -14.77
N ALA A 911 13.71 -14.01 -14.17
CA ALA A 911 15.00 -14.67 -14.29
C ALA A 911 15.16 -15.22 -15.71
N VAL A 912 16.35 -15.04 -16.27
CA VAL A 912 16.71 -15.49 -17.62
C VAL A 912 17.96 -16.35 -17.59
N ARG A 913 18.10 -17.25 -18.53
CA ARG A 913 19.27 -18.10 -18.70
C ARG A 913 19.53 -18.39 -20.17
N ARG A 914 20.76 -18.81 -20.46
CA ARG A 914 21.01 -19.55 -21.71
C ARG A 914 20.25 -20.88 -21.62
N PRO A 915 19.45 -21.27 -22.63
CA PRO A 915 18.72 -22.54 -22.61
C PRO A 915 19.63 -23.72 -22.25
N GLY A 916 19.20 -24.53 -21.28
CA GLY A 916 19.94 -25.68 -20.76
C GLY A 916 21.07 -25.38 -19.77
N SER A 917 21.33 -24.10 -19.45
CA SER A 917 22.27 -23.70 -18.39
C SER A 917 21.63 -23.88 -17.00
N ASN A 918 22.45 -24.17 -15.99
CA ASN A 918 22.02 -24.05 -14.59
C ASN A 918 22.30 -22.66 -14.00
N THR A 919 22.97 -21.77 -14.72
CA THR A 919 23.13 -20.37 -14.32
C THR A 919 22.01 -19.51 -14.88
N ALA A 920 21.31 -18.80 -13.98
CA ALA A 920 20.29 -17.82 -14.31
C ALA A 920 20.67 -16.42 -13.82
N TYR A 921 20.04 -15.39 -14.39
CA TYR A 921 20.32 -13.99 -14.15
C TYR A 921 19.02 -13.22 -13.95
N LEU A 922 19.00 -12.31 -12.99
CA LEU A 922 17.85 -11.47 -12.69
C LEU A 922 18.28 -10.17 -12.01
N HIS A 923 17.45 -9.13 -12.10
CA HIS A 923 17.61 -7.96 -11.26
C HIS A 923 17.03 -8.20 -9.86
N THR A 924 17.64 -7.55 -8.87
CA THR A 924 17.10 -7.38 -7.52
C THR A 924 17.21 -5.91 -7.09
N ASP A 925 16.53 -5.54 -5.99
CA ASP A 925 16.58 -4.18 -5.42
C ASP A 925 16.18 -3.10 -6.44
N SER A 926 15.00 -3.24 -7.06
CA SER A 926 14.50 -2.31 -8.09
C SER A 926 15.50 -2.06 -9.21
N SER A 927 16.08 -3.15 -9.70
CA SER A 927 17.14 -3.12 -10.70
C SER A 927 18.39 -2.33 -10.31
N ASN A 928 18.64 -2.09 -9.02
CA ASN A 928 19.93 -1.59 -8.54
C ASN A 928 21.02 -2.64 -8.65
N THR A 929 20.65 -3.92 -8.66
CA THR A 929 21.63 -4.99 -8.77
C THR A 929 21.20 -6.03 -9.80
N LEU A 930 22.17 -6.49 -10.58
CA LEU A 930 22.09 -7.68 -11.41
C LEU A 930 22.77 -8.83 -10.68
N VAL A 931 22.09 -9.96 -10.57
CA VAL A 931 22.56 -11.15 -9.89
C VAL A 931 22.66 -12.31 -10.87
N ALA A 932 23.71 -13.12 -10.73
CA ALA A 932 23.72 -14.48 -11.23
C ALA A 932 23.52 -15.47 -10.10
N MET A 933 22.78 -16.54 -10.38
CA MET A 933 22.51 -17.61 -9.43
C MET A 933 22.67 -18.99 -10.08
N ASP A 934 22.97 -19.99 -9.25
CA ASP A 934 22.90 -21.39 -9.65
C ASP A 934 21.52 -21.98 -9.31
N LEU A 935 20.83 -22.48 -10.33
CA LEU A 935 19.51 -23.10 -10.22
C LEU A 935 19.56 -24.45 -9.50
N ALA A 936 20.74 -25.10 -9.43
CA ALA A 936 20.85 -26.38 -8.78
C ALA A 936 20.95 -26.25 -7.25
N SER A 937 21.80 -25.35 -6.75
CA SER A 937 21.95 -25.08 -5.31
C SER A 937 21.02 -23.99 -4.79
N CYS A 938 20.44 -23.18 -5.68
CA CYS A 938 19.69 -21.97 -5.33
C CYS A 938 20.51 -20.94 -4.57
N SER A 939 21.80 -20.83 -4.91
CA SER A 939 22.73 -19.88 -4.32
C SER A 939 23.12 -18.78 -5.30
N GLN A 940 23.35 -17.58 -4.77
CA GLN A 940 23.99 -16.49 -5.49
C GLN A 940 25.42 -16.88 -5.93
N LEU A 941 25.76 -16.56 -7.18
CA LEU A 941 27.10 -16.75 -7.76
C LEU A 941 27.88 -15.43 -7.79
N TRP A 942 27.25 -14.35 -8.26
CA TRP A 942 27.81 -13.00 -8.27
C TRP A 942 26.70 -11.96 -8.25
N VAL A 943 27.06 -10.72 -7.86
CA VAL A 943 26.19 -9.54 -7.86
C VAL A 943 26.93 -8.34 -8.44
N GLN A 944 26.24 -7.52 -9.21
CA GLN A 944 26.77 -6.31 -9.84
C GLN A 944 25.78 -5.16 -9.65
N ASN A 945 26.25 -3.98 -9.23
CA ASN A 945 25.42 -2.78 -9.19
C ASN A 945 25.15 -2.25 -10.62
N THR A 946 23.91 -1.85 -10.88
CA THR A 946 23.35 -1.37 -12.15
C THR A 946 22.71 0.02 -12.06
N ASP A 947 22.90 0.74 -10.94
CA ASP A 947 22.38 2.08 -10.66
C ASP A 947 20.89 2.22 -11.06
N GLY A 948 20.06 1.39 -10.46
CA GLY A 948 18.62 1.33 -10.66
C GLY A 948 17.86 2.31 -9.77
N GLY A 949 16.58 2.02 -9.57
CA GLY A 949 15.68 2.87 -8.80
C GLY A 949 14.28 2.26 -8.72
N ILE A 950 13.48 2.77 -7.79
CA ILE A 950 12.18 2.20 -7.38
C ILE A 950 11.22 1.91 -8.55
N ASP A 951 11.30 2.70 -9.63
CA ASP A 951 10.43 2.55 -10.79
C ASP A 951 10.99 1.60 -11.88
N SER A 952 12.04 0.82 -11.57
CA SER A 952 12.71 -0.05 -12.54
C SER A 952 12.13 -1.47 -12.54
N HIS A 953 11.21 -1.70 -13.47
CA HIS A 953 10.49 -2.97 -13.68
C HIS A 953 11.08 -3.79 -14.83
N SER A 954 12.37 -3.61 -15.11
CA SER A 954 13.06 -4.21 -16.25
C SER A 954 13.69 -5.54 -15.88
N SER A 955 13.56 -6.52 -16.78
CA SER A 955 14.24 -7.82 -16.73
C SER A 955 15.45 -7.82 -17.66
N PRO A 956 16.56 -8.48 -17.30
CA PRO A 956 17.68 -8.66 -18.23
C PRO A 956 17.28 -9.51 -19.44
N ALA A 957 17.95 -9.31 -20.58
CA ALA A 957 17.78 -10.14 -21.77
C ALA A 957 19.14 -10.57 -22.35
N LEU A 958 19.21 -11.79 -22.88
CA LEU A 958 20.45 -12.33 -23.47
C LEU A 958 20.55 -12.04 -24.97
N THR A 959 21.72 -11.60 -25.42
CA THR A 959 22.06 -11.58 -26.84
C THR A 959 22.35 -12.98 -27.38
N ASP A 960 22.28 -13.11 -28.70
CA ASP A 960 22.56 -14.34 -29.45
C ASP A 960 23.38 -13.99 -30.70
N PRO A 961 24.64 -13.53 -30.53
CA PRO A 961 25.46 -13.11 -31.65
C PRO A 961 25.89 -14.30 -32.51
N ALA A 962 26.05 -14.08 -33.81
CA ALA A 962 26.53 -15.13 -34.73
C ALA A 962 27.98 -15.55 -34.43
N GLU A 963 28.80 -14.62 -33.92
CA GLU A 963 30.18 -14.82 -33.51
C GLU A 963 30.43 -14.11 -32.18
N GLY A 964 31.22 -14.71 -31.29
CA GLY A 964 31.53 -14.17 -29.96
C GLY A 964 30.63 -14.69 -28.84
N ASP A 965 30.91 -14.24 -27.61
CA ASP A 965 30.13 -14.61 -26.43
C ASP A 965 28.88 -13.70 -26.32
N PRO A 966 27.71 -14.25 -25.95
CA PRO A 966 26.53 -13.42 -25.68
C PRO A 966 26.76 -12.54 -24.45
N GLN A 967 25.96 -11.48 -24.35
CA GLN A 967 25.96 -10.50 -23.27
C GLN A 967 24.57 -10.45 -22.63
N LEU A 968 24.51 -10.05 -21.36
CA LEU A 968 23.26 -9.66 -20.72
C LEU A 968 23.04 -8.18 -20.97
N VAL A 969 21.86 -7.81 -21.47
CA VAL A 969 21.45 -6.42 -21.65
C VAL A 969 20.44 -6.06 -20.57
N THR A 970 20.64 -4.92 -19.93
CA THR A 970 19.79 -4.39 -18.87
C THR A 970 19.36 -2.97 -19.21
N MET A 971 18.20 -2.56 -18.69
CA MET A 971 17.73 -1.18 -18.73
C MET A 971 17.40 -0.75 -17.31
N THR A 972 17.97 0.37 -16.87
CA THR A 972 17.71 0.95 -15.55
C THR A 972 17.54 2.47 -15.66
N GLN A 973 17.32 3.17 -14.54
CA GLN A 973 17.13 4.64 -14.55
C GLN A 973 18.33 5.38 -15.14
N SER A 974 19.52 4.81 -14.98
CA SER A 974 20.77 5.36 -15.54
C SER A 974 20.98 4.97 -17.02
N GLY A 975 20.14 4.11 -17.59
CA GLY A 975 20.12 3.76 -19.02
C GLY A 975 20.43 2.30 -19.32
N ALA A 976 20.75 2.03 -20.59
CA ALA A 976 20.96 0.67 -21.11
C ALA A 976 22.42 0.23 -20.95
N ARG A 977 22.65 -1.01 -20.52
CA ARG A 977 24.00 -1.59 -20.34
C ARG A 977 24.10 -2.98 -20.94
N GLY A 978 25.33 -3.33 -21.33
CA GLY A 978 25.71 -4.72 -21.62
C GLY A 978 26.65 -5.25 -20.54
N HIS A 979 26.50 -6.51 -20.18
CA HIS A 979 27.26 -7.18 -19.11
C HIS A 979 27.86 -8.50 -19.58
N ASP A 980 29.07 -8.78 -19.08
CA ASP A 980 29.70 -10.09 -19.19
C ASP A 980 28.96 -11.13 -18.32
N LEU A 981 28.66 -12.30 -18.89
CA LEU A 981 27.87 -13.34 -18.22
C LEU A 981 28.59 -14.01 -17.03
N LYS A 982 29.93 -14.01 -17.04
CA LYS A 982 30.72 -14.74 -16.04
C LYS A 982 31.00 -13.89 -14.81
N THR A 983 31.17 -12.59 -15.00
CA THR A 983 31.62 -11.65 -13.97
C THR A 983 30.59 -10.58 -13.63
N GLY A 984 29.59 -10.36 -14.48
CA GLY A 984 28.65 -9.24 -14.36
C GLY A 984 29.24 -7.90 -14.82
N ALA A 985 30.54 -7.83 -15.14
CA ALA A 985 31.21 -6.59 -15.48
C ALA A 985 30.52 -5.85 -16.64
N VAL A 986 30.35 -4.53 -16.48
CA VAL A 986 29.77 -3.66 -17.50
C VAL A 986 30.72 -3.57 -18.69
N LEU A 987 30.25 -3.98 -19.87
CA LEU A 987 30.97 -3.93 -21.14
C LEU A 987 30.75 -2.59 -21.84
N TRP A 988 29.54 -2.04 -21.72
CA TRP A 988 29.16 -0.75 -22.28
C TRP A 988 27.96 -0.19 -21.53
N HIS A 989 27.80 1.13 -21.62
CA HIS A 989 26.68 1.86 -21.04
C HIS A 989 26.25 2.98 -21.99
N SER A 990 24.95 3.14 -22.16
CA SER A 990 24.32 4.26 -22.84
C SER A 990 23.38 4.94 -21.86
N ALA A 991 23.66 6.19 -21.50
CA ALA A 991 22.76 6.97 -20.67
C ALA A 991 21.48 7.26 -21.45
N VAL A 992 20.33 6.82 -20.91
CA VAL A 992 19.01 7.08 -21.47
C VAL A 992 18.25 7.91 -20.45
N GLY A 993 17.87 9.14 -20.82
CA GLY A 993 17.17 10.08 -19.92
C GLY A 993 15.70 9.71 -19.70
N GLY A 994 15.01 10.42 -18.80
CA GLY A 994 13.62 10.04 -18.47
C GLY A 994 12.72 10.97 -17.67
N ASP A 995 13.17 12.14 -17.17
CA ASP A 995 12.23 13.02 -16.44
C ASP A 995 11.64 14.06 -17.39
N SER A 996 10.39 13.81 -17.82
CA SER A 996 9.57 14.84 -18.46
C SER A 996 9.06 15.77 -17.37
N THR A 997 9.25 17.09 -17.50
CA THR A 997 8.54 18.05 -16.65
C THR A 997 7.05 18.15 -16.98
N CYS A 998 6.63 17.49 -18.05
CA CYS A 998 5.31 17.60 -18.66
C CYS A 998 4.44 16.36 -18.42
N GLU A 999 5.00 15.22 -18.04
CA GLU A 999 4.20 14.07 -17.61
C GLU A 999 4.20 14.03 -16.08
N PRO A 1000 3.03 14.09 -15.43
CA PRO A 1000 2.94 13.88 -13.99
C PRO A 1000 3.22 12.41 -13.66
N GLY A 1001 3.96 12.16 -12.58
CA GLY A 1001 4.35 10.79 -12.18
C GLY A 1001 5.54 10.22 -12.98
N ARG A 1002 5.90 8.96 -12.70
CA ARG A 1002 7.12 8.31 -13.22
C ARG A 1002 6.79 7.01 -13.97
N ALA A 1003 6.53 7.10 -15.27
CA ALA A 1003 6.22 5.94 -16.13
C ALA A 1003 7.22 4.78 -15.99
N PRO A 1004 6.85 3.51 -15.84
CA PRO A 1004 7.79 2.43 -15.50
C PRO A 1004 8.91 2.17 -16.53
N LEU A 1005 10.10 1.72 -16.09
CA LEU A 1005 11.16 1.26 -17.01
C LEU A 1005 10.91 -0.18 -17.45
N THR A 1006 11.02 -0.43 -18.75
CA THR A 1006 10.61 -1.71 -19.34
C THR A 1006 11.80 -2.55 -19.83
N SER A 1007 11.55 -3.83 -20.11
CA SER A 1007 12.60 -4.78 -20.49
C SER A 1007 13.12 -4.56 -21.93
N PRO A 1008 14.44 -4.72 -22.18
CA PRO A 1008 15.00 -4.71 -23.53
C PRO A 1008 14.47 -5.88 -24.38
N ALA A 1009 14.30 -5.65 -25.68
CA ALA A 1009 14.07 -6.71 -26.67
C ALA A 1009 15.33 -6.97 -27.50
N ILE A 1010 15.60 -8.21 -27.89
CA ILE A 1010 16.87 -8.60 -28.50
C ILE A 1010 16.65 -9.43 -29.76
N TRP A 1011 17.29 -9.03 -30.86
CA TRP A 1011 17.38 -9.85 -32.08
C TRP A 1011 18.85 -10.04 -32.48
N GLY A 1012 19.37 -11.25 -32.29
CA GLY A 1012 20.79 -11.54 -32.50
C GLY A 1012 21.66 -10.74 -31.54
N ASN A 1013 22.52 -9.88 -32.09
CA ASN A 1013 23.39 -8.95 -31.36
C ASN A 1013 22.81 -7.54 -31.19
N VAL A 1014 21.55 -7.29 -31.60
CA VAL A 1014 20.95 -5.95 -31.53
C VAL A 1014 19.93 -5.89 -30.40
N ALA A 1015 20.12 -4.93 -29.49
CA ALA A 1015 19.20 -4.62 -28.42
C ALA A 1015 18.29 -3.44 -28.77
N TYR A 1016 17.02 -3.53 -28.43
CA TYR A 1016 15.99 -2.54 -28.69
C TYR A 1016 15.39 -2.06 -27.37
N ILE A 1017 15.46 -0.76 -27.13
CA ILE A 1017 15.08 -0.13 -25.87
C ILE A 1017 13.94 0.85 -26.13
N ALA A 1018 12.80 0.63 -25.45
CA ALA A 1018 11.74 1.63 -25.30
C ALA A 1018 11.96 2.36 -23.97
N SER A 1019 11.86 3.69 -23.96
CA SER A 1019 12.20 4.49 -22.79
C SER A 1019 11.22 5.63 -22.49
N ARG A 1020 11.28 6.08 -21.23
CA ARG A 1020 10.43 7.13 -20.65
C ARG A 1020 10.46 8.45 -21.38
N ASP A 1021 11.58 8.76 -22.03
CA ASP A 1021 11.73 9.99 -22.83
C ASP A 1021 10.97 9.95 -24.17
N GLY A 1022 10.15 8.92 -24.41
CA GLY A 1022 9.34 8.78 -25.61
C GLY A 1022 10.16 8.44 -26.86
N VAL A 1023 11.27 7.72 -26.69
CA VAL A 1023 12.16 7.34 -27.79
C VAL A 1023 12.41 5.84 -27.77
N ILE A 1024 12.36 5.22 -28.94
CA ILE A 1024 12.80 3.83 -29.14
C ILE A 1024 14.18 3.84 -29.79
N ARG A 1025 15.09 3.01 -29.29
CA ARG A 1025 16.50 2.96 -29.72
C ARG A 1025 16.93 1.55 -30.07
N ALA A 1026 17.86 1.41 -31.01
CA ALA A 1026 18.53 0.14 -31.31
C ALA A 1026 20.04 0.24 -31.09
N TYR A 1027 20.65 -0.75 -30.46
CA TYR A 1027 22.08 -0.81 -30.14
C TYR A 1027 22.68 -2.11 -30.67
N ASP A 1028 23.76 -2.03 -31.44
CA ASP A 1028 24.57 -3.21 -31.78
C ASP A 1028 25.56 -3.48 -30.66
N THR A 1029 25.35 -4.58 -29.92
CA THR A 1029 26.16 -4.92 -28.74
C THR A 1029 27.58 -5.37 -29.09
N THR A 1030 27.87 -5.57 -30.39
CA THR A 1030 29.17 -6.02 -30.92
C THR A 1030 29.88 -4.93 -31.72
N ALA A 1031 29.26 -3.76 -31.89
CA ALA A 1031 29.89 -2.63 -32.56
C ALA A 1031 31.12 -2.12 -31.79
N ALA A 1032 31.96 -1.32 -32.46
CA ALA A 1032 33.10 -0.67 -31.81
C ALA A 1032 32.67 0.30 -30.68
N GLU A 1033 31.48 0.90 -30.81
CA GLU A 1033 30.89 1.79 -29.81
C GLU A 1033 29.44 1.35 -29.47
N PRO A 1034 29.26 0.26 -28.69
CA PRO A 1034 27.92 -0.31 -28.43
C PRO A 1034 26.95 0.64 -27.72
N GLY A 1035 27.46 1.62 -26.96
CA GLY A 1035 26.64 2.63 -26.27
C GLY A 1035 26.04 3.69 -27.20
N LYS A 1036 26.36 3.68 -28.50
CA LYS A 1036 25.80 4.58 -29.50
C LYS A 1036 24.69 3.87 -30.29
N PRO A 1037 23.47 4.43 -30.34
CA PRO A 1037 22.39 3.78 -31.05
C PRO A 1037 22.64 3.76 -32.57
N LEU A 1038 22.27 2.65 -33.21
CA LEU A 1038 22.19 2.51 -34.67
C LEU A 1038 21.16 3.49 -35.26
N TRP A 1039 20.05 3.65 -34.55
CA TRP A 1039 18.99 4.61 -34.84
C TRP A 1039 18.19 4.93 -33.57
N GLU A 1040 17.52 6.08 -33.59
CA GLU A 1040 16.56 6.52 -32.57
C GLU A 1040 15.27 6.94 -33.26
N THR A 1041 14.12 6.64 -32.65
CA THR A 1041 12.81 7.02 -33.18
C THR A 1041 11.94 7.59 -32.06
N PRO A 1042 11.67 8.91 -32.06
CA PRO A 1042 10.66 9.52 -31.21
C PRO A 1042 9.27 8.94 -31.51
N VAL A 1043 8.50 8.61 -30.48
CA VAL A 1043 7.12 8.11 -30.62
C VAL A 1043 6.10 9.24 -30.79
N GLY A 1044 6.44 10.47 -30.38
CA GLY A 1044 5.49 11.60 -30.39
C GLY A 1044 4.32 11.38 -29.43
N HIS A 1045 3.27 12.18 -29.54
CA HIS A 1045 2.02 12.04 -28.77
C HIS A 1045 0.89 11.54 -29.66
N LEU A 1046 -0.24 11.21 -29.05
CA LEU A 1046 -1.49 10.96 -29.75
C LEU A 1046 -1.83 12.11 -30.72
N PRO A 1047 -2.31 11.83 -31.94
CA PRO A 1047 -2.59 12.88 -32.92
C PRO A 1047 -3.64 13.89 -32.46
N GLY A 1048 -3.23 15.13 -32.28
CA GLY A 1048 -4.10 16.22 -31.83
C GLY A 1048 -4.04 16.47 -30.33
N GLU A 1049 -3.23 15.70 -29.61
CA GLU A 1049 -2.98 15.85 -28.18
C GLU A 1049 -1.55 16.31 -27.93
N SER A 1050 -1.40 17.11 -26.88
CA SER A 1050 -0.13 17.61 -26.40
C SER A 1050 -0.21 17.83 -24.90
N PRO A 1051 0.82 17.48 -24.12
CA PRO A 1051 0.86 17.78 -22.69
C PRO A 1051 0.90 19.30 -22.39
N LEU A 1052 1.02 20.15 -23.42
CA LEU A 1052 0.87 21.60 -23.32
C LEU A 1052 -0.58 22.08 -23.38
N ASP A 1053 -1.53 21.21 -23.74
CA ASP A 1053 -2.95 21.55 -23.77
C ASP A 1053 -3.50 21.69 -22.33
N ASP A 1054 -2.87 21.00 -21.38
CA ASP A 1054 -3.19 21.09 -19.96
C ASP A 1054 -2.61 22.34 -19.30
N LYS A 1055 -3.50 23.24 -18.90
CA LYS A 1055 -3.15 24.52 -18.27
C LYS A 1055 -2.32 24.33 -17.00
N TRP A 1056 -2.64 23.30 -16.22
CA TRP A 1056 -1.93 23.02 -14.97
C TRP A 1056 -0.52 22.49 -15.25
N ARG A 1057 -0.31 21.64 -16.26
CA ARG A 1057 1.03 21.21 -16.71
C ARG A 1057 1.88 22.39 -17.17
N VAL A 1058 1.31 23.30 -17.96
CA VAL A 1058 1.99 24.55 -18.35
C VAL A 1058 2.33 25.41 -17.13
N ALA A 1059 1.41 25.52 -16.17
CA ALA A 1059 1.64 26.27 -14.93
C ALA A 1059 2.72 25.65 -14.02
N MET A 1060 2.89 24.31 -14.05
CA MET A 1060 4.02 23.63 -13.41
C MET A 1060 5.38 23.94 -14.06
N GLY A 1061 5.40 24.56 -15.25
CA GLY A 1061 6.62 24.84 -16.01
C GLY A 1061 6.86 23.89 -17.20
N CYS A 1062 5.85 23.13 -17.62
CA CYS A 1062 5.92 22.42 -18.91
C CYS A 1062 6.00 23.45 -20.06
N THR A 1063 7.14 23.48 -20.75
CA THR A 1063 7.43 24.48 -21.81
C THR A 1063 7.62 23.86 -23.19
N SER A 1064 7.65 22.53 -23.29
CA SER A 1064 7.83 21.77 -24.54
C SER A 1064 7.19 20.40 -24.40
N ALA A 1065 6.49 19.93 -25.43
CA ALA A 1065 5.88 18.61 -25.45
C ALA A 1065 6.90 17.44 -25.47
N GLY A 1066 8.21 17.72 -25.55
CA GLY A 1066 9.23 16.67 -25.58
C GLY A 1066 9.21 15.84 -26.87
N LYS A 1067 9.78 14.63 -26.80
CA LYS A 1067 9.90 13.72 -27.96
C LYS A 1067 8.68 12.78 -28.11
N GLY A 1068 7.82 12.71 -27.11
CA GLY A 1068 6.58 11.92 -27.12
C GLY A 1068 6.25 11.36 -25.75
N SER A 1069 5.08 10.73 -25.64
CA SER A 1069 4.65 9.96 -24.47
C SER A 1069 5.65 8.81 -24.19
N PRO A 1070 5.84 8.38 -22.93
CA PRO A 1070 6.72 7.27 -22.59
C PRO A 1070 6.46 6.03 -23.46
N ALA A 1071 7.54 5.49 -24.03
CA ALA A 1071 7.49 4.28 -24.85
C ALA A 1071 7.73 3.05 -23.97
N MET A 1072 6.87 2.04 -24.10
CA MET A 1072 6.76 0.92 -23.18
C MET A 1072 6.96 -0.41 -23.93
N HIS A 1073 7.69 -1.35 -23.31
CA HIS A 1073 7.86 -2.75 -23.71
C HIS A 1073 8.00 -3.00 -25.22
N ALA A 1074 9.24 -3.06 -25.70
CA ALA A 1074 9.50 -3.46 -27.08
C ALA A 1074 9.35 -4.98 -27.26
N VAL A 1075 8.88 -5.40 -28.45
CA VAL A 1075 8.94 -6.78 -28.94
C VAL A 1075 9.41 -6.77 -30.39
N VAL A 1076 10.29 -7.71 -30.75
CA VAL A 1076 10.92 -7.73 -32.08
C VAL A 1076 10.69 -9.02 -32.84
N THR A 1077 10.64 -8.89 -34.15
CA THR A 1077 10.59 -10.01 -35.11
C THR A 1077 11.76 -9.89 -36.08
N LYS A 1078 11.80 -10.72 -37.13
CA LYS A 1078 12.85 -10.64 -38.14
C LYS A 1078 12.98 -9.24 -38.78
N ASP A 1079 11.89 -8.52 -38.98
CA ASP A 1079 11.87 -7.24 -39.71
C ASP A 1079 10.92 -6.17 -39.12
N ARG A 1080 10.19 -6.47 -38.04
CA ARG A 1080 9.34 -5.51 -37.32
C ARG A 1080 9.73 -5.37 -35.85
N LEU A 1081 9.49 -4.19 -35.30
CA LEU A 1081 9.48 -3.91 -33.87
C LEU A 1081 8.10 -3.36 -33.50
N TYR A 1082 7.55 -3.82 -32.38
CA TYR A 1082 6.30 -3.36 -31.79
C TYR A 1082 6.60 -2.77 -30.41
N ALA A 1083 5.93 -1.69 -30.02
CA ALA A 1083 6.04 -1.10 -28.69
C ALA A 1083 4.71 -0.45 -28.29
N GLY A 1084 4.36 -0.55 -27.01
CA GLY A 1084 3.28 0.21 -26.40
C GLY A 1084 3.71 1.64 -26.07
N THR A 1085 2.75 2.50 -25.75
CA THR A 1085 2.99 3.84 -25.20
C THR A 1085 2.04 4.08 -24.02
N TRP A 1086 2.46 4.96 -23.11
CA TRP A 1086 1.66 5.31 -21.93
C TRP A 1086 0.36 6.03 -22.32
N ASP A 1087 0.37 6.78 -23.42
CA ASP A 1087 -0.81 7.38 -24.05
C ASP A 1087 -1.67 6.39 -24.87
N GLY A 1088 -1.49 5.08 -24.68
CA GLY A 1088 -2.44 4.08 -25.17
C GLY A 1088 -2.34 3.69 -26.64
N ARG A 1089 -1.15 3.81 -27.25
CA ARG A 1089 -0.91 3.39 -28.63
C ARG A 1089 -0.04 2.14 -28.73
N LEU A 1090 -0.26 1.40 -29.81
CA LEU A 1090 0.66 0.38 -30.33
C LEU A 1090 1.40 0.96 -31.55
N ILE A 1091 2.72 1.09 -31.44
CA ILE A 1091 3.61 1.58 -32.50
C ILE A 1091 4.28 0.40 -33.21
N VAL A 1092 4.32 0.44 -34.54
CA VAL A 1092 5.06 -0.54 -35.35
C VAL A 1092 6.15 0.13 -36.17
N LEU A 1093 7.39 -0.31 -35.98
CA LEU A 1093 8.58 0.19 -36.68
C LEU A 1093 9.18 -0.88 -37.59
N ASP A 1094 9.87 -0.44 -38.63
CA ASP A 1094 10.84 -1.25 -39.36
C ASP A 1094 12.05 -1.51 -38.46
N ARG A 1095 12.36 -2.78 -38.20
CA ARG A 1095 13.40 -3.14 -37.22
C ARG A 1095 14.79 -2.62 -37.61
N ALA A 1096 15.11 -2.60 -38.90
CA ALA A 1096 16.44 -2.26 -39.37
C ALA A 1096 16.70 -0.75 -39.34
N THR A 1097 15.68 0.05 -39.63
CA THR A 1097 15.80 1.51 -39.83
C THR A 1097 15.17 2.36 -38.74
N GLY A 1098 14.32 1.77 -37.89
CA GLY A 1098 13.50 2.51 -36.91
C GLY A 1098 12.30 3.24 -37.53
N LYS A 1099 12.14 3.20 -38.86
CA LYS A 1099 11.07 3.96 -39.53
C LYS A 1099 9.69 3.49 -39.05
N ARG A 1100 8.83 4.43 -38.62
CA ARG A 1100 7.43 4.14 -38.30
C ARG A 1100 6.66 3.65 -39.53
N LEU A 1101 6.00 2.51 -39.36
CA LEU A 1101 5.22 1.83 -40.39
C LEU A 1101 3.71 1.92 -40.13
N ALA A 1102 3.31 1.83 -38.87
CA ALA A 1102 1.92 1.89 -38.44
C ALA A 1102 1.80 2.33 -36.97
N GLU A 1103 0.58 2.72 -36.60
CA GLU A 1103 0.20 3.15 -35.26
C GLU A 1103 -1.28 2.83 -35.05
N TYR A 1104 -1.64 2.38 -33.85
CA TYR A 1104 -3.01 2.03 -33.46
C TYR A 1104 -3.32 2.66 -32.11
N ASN A 1105 -4.36 3.48 -32.02
CA ASN A 1105 -4.90 3.95 -30.74
C ASN A 1105 -5.79 2.84 -30.14
N LEU A 1106 -5.44 2.36 -28.95
CA LEU A 1106 -6.12 1.29 -28.22
C LEU A 1106 -7.01 1.82 -27.08
N GLY A 1107 -7.04 3.13 -26.85
CA GLY A 1107 -7.97 3.81 -25.94
C GLY A 1107 -7.63 3.76 -24.45
N GLY A 1108 -6.51 3.17 -24.07
CA GLY A 1108 -5.99 3.18 -22.71
C GLY A 1108 -4.51 2.80 -22.72
N GLY A 1109 -3.76 3.24 -21.72
CA GLY A 1109 -2.29 3.08 -21.64
C GLY A 1109 -1.82 1.65 -21.90
N VAL A 1110 -0.72 1.49 -22.64
CA VAL A 1110 -0.12 0.17 -22.96
C VAL A 1110 1.21 0.06 -22.22
N ALA A 1111 1.17 0.03 -20.89
CA ALA A 1111 2.36 -0.16 -20.06
C ALA A 1111 2.78 -1.64 -19.99
N SER A 1112 1.86 -2.57 -20.21
CA SER A 1112 2.05 -4.01 -20.10
C SER A 1112 2.89 -4.62 -21.24
N ALA A 1113 3.53 -5.76 -20.97
CA ALA A 1113 4.36 -6.44 -21.96
C ALA A 1113 3.53 -7.07 -23.09
N LEU A 1114 3.87 -6.73 -24.33
CA LEU A 1114 3.27 -7.32 -25.53
C LEU A 1114 3.64 -8.79 -25.69
N SER A 1115 2.76 -9.56 -26.34
CA SER A 1115 3.06 -10.93 -26.77
C SER A 1115 2.60 -11.18 -28.19
N LEU A 1116 3.16 -12.20 -28.84
CA LEU A 1116 2.84 -12.52 -30.23
C LEU A 1116 2.91 -14.03 -30.50
N SER A 1117 2.10 -14.48 -31.45
CA SER A 1117 2.14 -15.85 -31.95
C SER A 1117 1.58 -15.92 -33.38
N GLY A 1118 2.41 -16.32 -34.34
CA GLY A 1118 2.05 -16.42 -35.75
C GLY A 1118 1.65 -15.08 -36.35
N ASP A 1119 0.38 -14.96 -36.72
CA ASP A 1119 -0.20 -13.74 -37.29
C ASP A 1119 -0.80 -12.79 -36.23
N TRP A 1120 -0.68 -13.12 -34.94
CA TRP A 1120 -1.35 -12.41 -33.83
C TRP A 1120 -0.38 -11.58 -32.99
N VAL A 1121 -0.85 -10.40 -32.57
CA VAL A 1121 -0.25 -9.53 -31.55
C VAL A 1121 -1.29 -9.29 -30.47
N PHE A 1122 -0.89 -9.45 -29.21
CA PHE A 1122 -1.72 -9.16 -28.05
C PHE A 1122 -1.16 -7.97 -27.30
N ALA A 1123 -2.02 -6.99 -27.05
CA ALA A 1123 -1.74 -5.81 -26.25
C ALA A 1123 -2.74 -5.74 -25.09
N LEU A 1124 -2.24 -5.39 -23.91
CA LEU A 1124 -2.99 -5.28 -22.67
C LEU A 1124 -3.02 -3.81 -22.31
N THR A 1125 -4.21 -3.25 -22.13
CA THR A 1125 -4.41 -1.83 -21.80
C THR A 1125 -4.79 -1.66 -20.34
N ASP A 1126 -4.41 -0.53 -19.74
CA ASP A 1126 -4.55 -0.33 -18.29
C ASP A 1126 -6.01 -0.42 -17.80
N ASP A 1127 -6.98 -0.14 -18.67
CA ASP A 1127 -8.41 -0.31 -18.43
C ASP A 1127 -8.88 -1.78 -18.27
N GLY A 1128 -7.96 -2.75 -18.36
CA GLY A 1128 -8.27 -4.16 -18.18
C GLY A 1128 -8.66 -4.89 -19.46
N THR A 1129 -8.33 -4.34 -20.63
CA THR A 1129 -8.72 -4.93 -21.91
C THR A 1129 -7.58 -5.65 -22.62
N ILE A 1130 -7.84 -6.89 -23.02
CA ILE A 1130 -6.99 -7.67 -23.91
C ILE A 1130 -7.39 -7.36 -25.35
N HIS A 1131 -6.47 -6.81 -26.12
CA HIS A 1131 -6.62 -6.53 -27.54
C HIS A 1131 -5.95 -7.62 -28.37
N ALA A 1132 -6.73 -8.38 -29.15
CA ALA A 1132 -6.21 -9.38 -30.07
C ALA A 1132 -6.21 -8.83 -31.50
N LEU A 1133 -5.05 -8.37 -31.94
CA LEU A 1133 -4.83 -7.86 -33.28
C LEU A 1133 -4.22 -8.97 -34.15
N ALA A 1134 -4.66 -9.07 -35.39
CA ALA A 1134 -4.08 -10.02 -36.33
C ALA A 1134 -3.75 -9.39 -37.68
N ALA A 1135 -2.81 -10.00 -38.39
CA ALA A 1135 -2.39 -9.58 -39.72
C ALA A 1135 -3.60 -9.37 -40.67
N ARG A 1136 -3.61 -8.22 -41.34
CA ARG A 1136 -4.55 -7.87 -42.42
C ARG A 1136 -4.06 -8.53 -43.72
N ARG A 1137 -4.47 -9.77 -43.96
CA ARG A 1137 -4.06 -10.59 -45.13
C ARG A 1137 -5.20 -11.44 -45.66
#